data_AF-A0A439D4A6-F1
#
_entry.id   AF-A0A439D4A6-F1
#
_cell.length_a   1.000
_cell.length_b   1.000
_cell.length_c   1.000
_cell.angle_alpha   90.00
_cell.angle_beta   90.00
_cell.angle_gamma   90.00
#
_symmetry.space_group_name_H-M   'P 1'
#
loop_
_entity.id
_entity.type
_entity.pdbx_description
1 polymer ?
#
loop_
_entity_poly.entity_id
_entity_poly.type
_entity_poly.pdbx_seq_one_letter_code
_entity_poly.pdbx_strand_id
1 'polypeptide(L)'
;MVDNTGNNHGVAPVKGKYNGPVWAYSGSFPNYMHKLREKKASGLLSNSTTTGSSSQNSKRESGYWLPQLAGLGKAPYAGEGYVFYRNVLDYGADNTGASDTVEAINATIEDGDRCGEECGNTFVKGAVVYFPPGTYKICTPIVQLYYTQFISDPLDRAVIKGCDDFTGIALVDVDPYVPNQAQPDGTGVNWYINQNQFFRQIRNFVLDLTEMPSATDDHGQKLVPTGLHWQVSQATSLQNLLFKMPTASGAGDNLTHVGIFTENGSGGFVSDLKFEGGSIGWRVGSQQYTAIGLKFTNCRIKINGGTIAFNISGNGGIDKQGIGSISIIDSTINNTPIGILTNANATTAPNIIIDNTEFTNVGAIVQDTNGDVLLAGGSEKVDLWAHGLRYKAESGSRETGVVKGRPPISSKMLDGGRLFTRSRPQYENLGPGSFLVATEHGCSNDATGDNADAINSFLQQAASSGMIAYFPAGIYTIKSTVTVPAGSKIQGTSWSQIQATGDYFNDMNNPKVAVRIGEPGDIGTMEIVEMLFTVNGPAAGAIMVEWNIKASSPGAAALWDSHIRVGGGIGTKLDQATCPKMSLNQACIAASMLLHVTRDASGYFENFWAWTADHDNDYSLYWEVDSSISQISVFSARGVLIESQDPVWIYGSGSEHTIMYQYGTYRAKNVYLGHIQTESPYYQPEPVAPMPFNSSIVQFNGDPDFSDCKDKGCKEAWGLRIIDSEDITVHSAGLYSWFDNYGQTCLKDETCQSRIMEVRGSSSVAVYNIFTKGVVELATGEDYNISSKDAQQGYTTEISVWFPADGTPEDDYPVVYLDPTVYSGVPAQCTPPCKLVFPLKLKPGKATSITVTVSEITVTWMSYSNVIISNGQSSKTTITPYLSVDLPSVPSPTAPPNPPPISLPPITKPEYTGPESDPNKPTRWPTDLDPTPVPTPVPEEGEDDNDDDDDNHYKTSCKLWFFSICISWPGPFDIDIQGWEWNFPIGKWGPGPPPPIDWPPGITLKGTLPPWPEITVWVDGSSKDAVTLPGKKKIKSAQAIKGSDSC
;
A
#
# COMPACT_ATOMS: atom_id res chain seq x y z
N MET A 1 -4.30 -24.77 -4.81
CA MET A 1 -2.94 -25.26 -4.52
C MET A 1 -2.83 -26.72 -4.92
N VAL A 2 -1.66 -27.17 -5.36
CA VAL A 2 -1.39 -28.61 -5.50
C VAL A 2 -0.70 -29.01 -4.20
N ASP A 3 -1.47 -29.51 -3.24
CA ASP A 3 -0.90 -30.08 -2.02
C ASP A 3 -0.07 -31.32 -2.40
N ASN A 4 1.23 -31.25 -2.12
CA ASN A 4 2.17 -32.31 -2.38
C ASN A 4 2.29 -33.28 -1.19
N THR A 5 1.73 -32.97 -0.02
CA THR A 5 1.81 -33.87 1.15
C THR A 5 1.04 -35.17 0.87
N GLY A 6 1.79 -36.27 0.72
CA GLY A 6 1.33 -37.63 0.42
C GLY A 6 0.62 -37.86 -0.91
N ASN A 7 1.34 -37.57 -1.99
CA ASN A 7 0.97 -37.81 -3.37
C ASN A 7 0.28 -39.18 -3.68
N ASN A 8 -1.06 -39.19 -3.72
CA ASN A 8 -1.87 -40.28 -4.28
C ASN A 8 -2.28 -40.06 -5.76
N HIS A 9 -1.69 -39.07 -6.43
CA HIS A 9 -1.65 -38.94 -7.89
C HIS A 9 -0.20 -39.01 -8.37
N GLY A 10 0.44 -40.17 -8.13
CA GLY A 10 1.88 -40.41 -8.25
C GLY A 10 2.50 -39.85 -9.53
N VAL A 11 3.53 -39.01 -9.48
CA VAL A 11 4.72 -39.10 -8.62
C VAL A 11 5.25 -37.66 -8.53
N ALA A 12 5.72 -37.20 -7.35
CA ALA A 12 6.58 -36.02 -7.36
C ALA A 12 7.76 -36.32 -8.30
N PRO A 13 8.42 -35.35 -8.96
CA PRO A 13 9.47 -35.62 -9.93
C PRO A 13 10.71 -36.29 -9.33
N VAL A 14 10.59 -37.57 -8.97
CA VAL A 14 11.63 -38.40 -8.36
C VAL A 14 12.14 -39.43 -9.36
N LYS A 15 11.47 -39.61 -10.49
CA LYS A 15 11.84 -40.60 -11.52
C LYS A 15 12.55 -39.98 -12.74
N GLY A 16 12.70 -38.66 -12.76
CA GLY A 16 13.46 -37.96 -13.80
C GLY A 16 14.95 -38.33 -13.72
N LYS A 17 15.72 -37.87 -14.71
CA LYS A 17 17.19 -37.97 -14.69
C LYS A 17 17.85 -36.59 -14.68
N TYR A 18 17.16 -35.55 -15.14
CA TYR A 18 17.73 -34.21 -15.16
C TYR A 18 17.79 -33.67 -13.73
N ASN A 19 19.01 -33.34 -13.30
CA ASN A 19 19.32 -32.67 -12.04
C ASN A 19 19.97 -31.33 -12.39
N GLY A 20 19.17 -30.39 -12.90
CA GLY A 20 19.67 -29.14 -13.45
C GLY A 20 20.17 -29.21 -14.90
N PRO A 21 21.16 -28.38 -15.30
CA PRO A 21 21.61 -28.27 -16.68
C PRO A 21 22.11 -29.55 -17.33
N VAL A 22 21.68 -29.77 -18.58
CA VAL A 22 22.03 -30.95 -19.37
C VAL A 22 23.18 -30.65 -20.32
N TRP A 23 24.25 -31.44 -20.22
CA TRP A 23 25.47 -31.33 -21.03
C TRP A 23 25.59 -32.47 -22.06
N ALA A 24 24.59 -32.61 -22.93
CA ALA A 24 24.48 -33.73 -23.88
C ALA A 24 25.62 -33.80 -24.92
N TYR A 25 26.21 -32.67 -25.31
CA TYR A 25 27.21 -32.56 -26.37
C TYR A 25 28.63 -32.34 -25.82
N SER A 26 28.76 -31.55 -24.76
CA SER A 26 30.05 -31.28 -24.10
C SER A 26 30.39 -32.28 -23.00
N GLY A 27 29.39 -32.96 -22.44
CA GLY A 27 29.51 -33.94 -21.36
C GLY A 27 29.65 -33.32 -19.96
N SER A 28 30.00 -32.04 -19.84
CA SER A 28 30.05 -31.30 -18.58
C SER A 28 30.26 -29.80 -18.82
N PHE A 29 29.90 -28.97 -17.83
CA PHE A 29 30.19 -27.54 -17.83
C PHE A 29 31.70 -27.21 -18.03
N PRO A 30 32.66 -27.84 -17.31
CA PRO A 30 34.09 -27.57 -17.53
C PRO A 30 34.55 -27.87 -18.95
N ASN A 31 34.05 -28.95 -19.56
CA ASN A 31 34.36 -29.28 -20.96
C ASN A 31 33.77 -28.26 -21.93
N TYR A 32 32.55 -27.78 -21.70
CA TYR A 32 31.94 -26.73 -22.49
C TYR A 32 32.81 -25.46 -22.44
N MET A 33 33.14 -25.00 -21.24
CA MET A 33 33.94 -23.79 -21.03
C MET A 33 35.35 -23.91 -21.61
N HIS A 34 35.97 -25.09 -21.57
CA HIS A 34 37.24 -25.35 -22.25
C HIS A 34 37.13 -25.15 -23.76
N LYS A 35 36.15 -25.80 -24.41
CA LYS A 35 35.89 -25.65 -25.86
C LYS A 35 35.52 -24.22 -26.24
N LEU A 36 34.76 -23.53 -25.38
CA LEU A 36 34.41 -22.12 -25.57
C LEU A 36 35.67 -21.24 -25.61
N ARG A 37 36.60 -21.44 -24.67
CA ARG A 37 37.88 -20.73 -24.64
C ARG A 37 38.73 -21.02 -25.87
N GLU A 38 38.78 -22.27 -26.34
CA GLU A 38 39.47 -22.63 -27.59
C GLU A 38 38.86 -21.94 -28.81
N LYS A 39 37.52 -21.89 -28.91
CA LYS A 39 36.82 -21.18 -29.98
C LYS A 39 37.08 -19.67 -29.95
N LYS A 40 37.09 -19.07 -28.76
CA LYS A 40 37.45 -17.65 -28.58
C LYS A 40 38.90 -17.40 -28.99
N ALA A 41 39.83 -18.24 -28.55
CA ALA A 41 41.25 -18.13 -28.90
C ALA A 41 41.54 -18.31 -30.40
N SER A 42 40.74 -19.12 -31.09
CA SER A 42 40.84 -19.34 -32.55
C SER A 42 40.08 -18.31 -33.38
N GLY A 43 39.40 -17.33 -32.76
CA GLY A 43 38.60 -16.32 -33.46
C GLY A 43 37.33 -16.87 -34.11
N LEU A 44 36.95 -18.12 -33.80
CA LEU A 44 35.73 -18.77 -34.28
C LEU A 44 34.47 -18.28 -33.53
N LEU A 45 34.67 -17.56 -32.43
CA LEU A 45 33.67 -16.74 -31.76
C LEU A 45 34.24 -15.32 -31.70
N SER A 46 33.75 -14.41 -32.55
CA SER A 46 34.14 -13.00 -32.46
C SER A 46 33.47 -12.36 -31.25
N ASN A 47 34.23 -11.62 -30.42
CA ASN A 47 33.65 -10.69 -29.44
C ASN A 47 32.76 -9.69 -30.19
N SER A 48 31.44 -9.83 -30.08
CA SER A 48 30.49 -8.96 -30.79
C SER A 48 30.31 -7.61 -30.07
N THR A 49 31.41 -6.97 -29.67
CA THR A 49 31.42 -5.61 -29.10
C THR A 49 32.30 -4.64 -29.88
N THR A 50 32.89 -5.04 -31.01
CA THR A 50 33.62 -4.10 -31.89
C THR A 50 32.95 -3.96 -33.25
N THR A 51 32.52 -2.73 -33.53
CA THR A 51 32.08 -2.18 -34.81
C THR A 51 32.98 -2.63 -35.97
N GLY A 52 32.49 -3.57 -36.79
CA GLY A 52 33.21 -4.06 -37.97
C GLY A 52 32.27 -4.65 -39.00
N SER A 53 32.13 -3.97 -40.13
CA SER A 53 31.36 -4.37 -41.31
C SER A 53 31.85 -5.71 -41.89
N SER A 54 31.12 -6.80 -41.65
CA SER A 54 31.07 -7.92 -42.60
C SER A 54 29.72 -8.63 -42.54
N SER A 55 29.11 -8.75 -43.71
CA SER A 55 27.78 -9.26 -43.99
C SER A 55 27.60 -10.75 -43.64
N GLN A 56 26.96 -11.03 -42.51
CA GLN A 56 25.98 -12.10 -42.37
C GLN A 56 24.80 -11.55 -41.57
N ASN A 57 23.58 -12.01 -41.86
CA ASN A 57 22.30 -11.46 -41.38
C ASN A 57 22.11 -11.55 -39.83
N SER A 58 22.92 -10.84 -39.04
CA SER A 58 22.55 -10.46 -37.68
C SER A 58 21.57 -9.28 -37.79
N LYS A 59 20.35 -9.43 -37.25
CA LYS A 59 19.45 -8.28 -37.05
C LYS A 59 20.21 -7.17 -36.32
N ARG A 60 20.04 -5.92 -36.76
CA ARG A 60 20.71 -4.74 -36.21
C ARG A 60 20.52 -4.71 -34.69
N GLU A 61 21.61 -4.49 -33.95
CA GLU A 61 21.60 -4.29 -32.50
C GLU A 61 20.61 -3.17 -32.15
N SER A 62 19.74 -3.44 -31.17
CA SER A 62 18.71 -2.48 -30.76
C SER A 62 19.35 -1.28 -30.06
N GLY A 63 18.62 -0.16 -30.02
CA GLY A 63 19.04 1.02 -29.24
C GLY A 63 18.81 0.89 -27.74
N TYR A 64 18.40 -0.28 -27.24
CA TYR A 64 18.05 -0.48 -25.83
C TYR A 64 19.30 -0.35 -24.94
N TRP A 65 19.17 0.40 -23.85
CA TRP A 65 20.28 0.85 -23.00
C TRP A 65 20.97 -0.27 -22.21
N LEU A 66 20.20 -1.28 -21.77
CA LEU A 66 20.66 -2.28 -20.80
C LEU A 66 21.95 -3.01 -21.21
N PRO A 67 22.10 -3.58 -22.43
CA PRO A 67 23.31 -4.29 -22.81
C PRO A 67 24.59 -3.44 -22.77
N GLN A 68 24.48 -2.12 -22.89
CA GLN A 68 25.65 -1.23 -22.79
C GLN A 68 25.98 -0.82 -21.34
N LEU A 69 24.99 -0.76 -20.45
CA LEU A 69 25.18 -0.25 -19.09
C LEU A 69 25.29 -1.34 -18.02
N ALA A 70 24.63 -2.49 -18.19
CA ALA A 70 24.58 -3.54 -17.19
C ALA A 70 25.96 -4.15 -16.87
N GLY A 71 26.90 -4.09 -17.81
CA GLY A 71 28.30 -4.48 -17.62
C GLY A 71 29.08 -3.68 -16.57
N LEU A 72 28.54 -2.55 -16.11
CA LEU A 72 29.13 -1.72 -15.06
C LEU A 72 28.83 -2.24 -13.64
N GLY A 73 27.93 -3.22 -13.51
CA GLY A 73 27.56 -3.81 -12.24
C GLY A 73 28.66 -4.66 -11.61
N LYS A 74 28.66 -4.73 -10.27
CA LYS A 74 29.57 -5.54 -9.45
C LYS A 74 28.82 -6.33 -8.39
N ALA A 75 29.42 -7.45 -7.99
CA ALA A 75 29.04 -8.20 -6.80
C ALA A 75 30.22 -8.21 -5.82
N PRO A 76 30.34 -7.22 -4.92
CA PRO A 76 31.57 -7.00 -4.14
C PRO A 76 31.95 -8.17 -3.22
N TYR A 77 30.98 -9.01 -2.84
CA TYR A 77 31.20 -10.17 -1.98
C TYR A 77 31.21 -11.52 -2.73
N ALA A 78 31.13 -11.53 -4.07
CA ALA A 78 31.16 -12.77 -4.87
C ALA A 78 32.58 -13.32 -5.11
N GLY A 79 33.62 -12.58 -4.75
CA GLY A 79 35.02 -12.91 -5.02
C GLY A 79 35.58 -12.21 -6.26
N GLU A 80 36.92 -12.24 -6.41
CA GLU A 80 37.61 -11.61 -7.53
C GLU A 80 37.27 -12.27 -8.87
N GLY A 81 37.06 -11.45 -9.89
CA GLY A 81 36.80 -11.93 -11.27
C GLY A 81 35.37 -12.40 -11.53
N TYR A 82 34.44 -12.26 -10.58
CA TYR A 82 33.04 -12.60 -10.80
C TYR A 82 32.43 -11.79 -11.94
N VAL A 83 31.91 -12.48 -12.96
CA VAL A 83 31.22 -11.86 -14.09
C VAL A 83 29.80 -11.55 -13.64
N PHE A 84 29.37 -10.29 -13.64
CA PHE A 84 28.02 -9.93 -13.17
C PHE A 84 26.98 -9.93 -14.31
N TYR A 85 27.30 -9.22 -15.39
CA TYR A 85 26.49 -9.17 -16.60
C TYR A 85 26.99 -10.20 -17.60
N ARG A 86 26.06 -10.93 -18.20
CA ARG A 86 26.36 -11.99 -19.16
C ARG A 86 25.46 -11.84 -20.37
N ASN A 87 26.03 -11.82 -21.57
CA ASN A 87 25.29 -11.92 -22.82
C ASN A 87 25.41 -13.36 -23.33
N VAL A 88 24.28 -14.02 -23.60
CA VAL A 88 24.28 -15.43 -24.04
C VAL A 88 25.08 -15.67 -25.34
N LEU A 89 25.20 -14.65 -26.21
CA LEU A 89 26.01 -14.75 -27.43
C LEU A 89 27.52 -14.84 -27.13
N ASP A 90 27.99 -14.26 -26.03
CA ASP A 90 29.40 -14.35 -25.61
C ASP A 90 29.78 -15.76 -25.16
N TYR A 91 28.79 -16.60 -24.88
CA TYR A 91 28.95 -18.01 -24.54
C TYR A 91 28.65 -18.93 -25.73
N GLY A 92 28.45 -18.37 -26.92
CA GLY A 92 28.24 -19.11 -28.16
C GLY A 92 26.79 -19.54 -28.40
N ALA A 93 25.81 -18.86 -27.80
CA ALA A 93 24.42 -19.18 -28.05
C ALA A 93 24.00 -18.88 -29.50
N ASP A 94 23.23 -19.78 -30.11
CA ASP A 94 22.67 -19.62 -31.45
C ASP A 94 21.32 -18.91 -31.38
N ASN A 95 21.29 -17.65 -31.80
CA ASN A 95 20.07 -16.84 -31.86
C ASN A 95 19.34 -16.89 -33.22
N THR A 96 19.77 -17.78 -34.13
CA THR A 96 19.09 -18.02 -35.41
C THR A 96 17.98 -19.08 -35.31
N GLY A 97 18.01 -19.90 -34.26
CA GLY A 97 17.10 -21.02 -34.04
C GLY A 97 17.45 -22.27 -34.84
N ALA A 98 18.64 -22.31 -35.45
CA ALA A 98 19.07 -23.43 -36.29
C ALA A 98 19.59 -24.63 -35.49
N SER A 99 20.19 -24.38 -34.32
CA SER A 99 20.79 -25.40 -33.47
C SER A 99 20.28 -25.33 -32.03
N ASP A 100 20.32 -26.48 -31.36
CA ASP A 100 20.07 -26.55 -29.92
C ASP A 100 21.20 -25.82 -29.17
N THR A 101 20.82 -24.75 -28.49
CA THR A 101 21.75 -23.83 -27.84
C THR A 101 21.72 -23.89 -26.32
N VAL A 102 21.05 -24.90 -25.75
CA VAL A 102 20.82 -24.98 -24.30
C VAL A 102 22.12 -25.00 -23.47
N GLU A 103 23.17 -25.70 -23.93
CA GLU A 103 24.47 -25.72 -23.23
C GLU A 103 25.12 -24.34 -23.16
N ALA A 104 24.99 -23.53 -24.21
CA ALA A 104 25.54 -22.17 -24.23
C ALA A 104 24.81 -21.27 -23.23
N ILE A 105 23.48 -21.38 -23.17
CA ILE A 105 22.66 -20.59 -22.26
C ILE A 105 22.94 -21.03 -20.81
N ASN A 106 22.91 -22.33 -20.50
CA ASN A 106 23.21 -22.81 -19.16
C ASN A 106 24.66 -22.50 -18.74
N ALA A 107 25.64 -22.54 -19.65
CA ALA A 107 27.01 -22.11 -19.35
C ALA A 107 27.10 -20.62 -19.04
N THR A 108 26.30 -19.79 -19.74
CA THR A 108 26.15 -18.37 -19.43
C THR A 108 25.66 -18.20 -18.00
N ILE A 109 24.66 -18.98 -17.61
CA ILE A 109 24.00 -18.86 -16.31
C ILE A 109 24.89 -19.39 -15.17
N GLU A 110 25.64 -20.47 -15.38
CA GLU A 110 26.47 -21.11 -14.36
C GLU A 110 27.84 -20.42 -14.13
N ASP A 111 28.38 -19.69 -15.11
CA ASP A 111 29.72 -19.11 -15.01
C ASP A 111 29.88 -18.19 -13.79
N GLY A 112 31.00 -18.35 -13.09
CA GLY A 112 31.31 -17.63 -11.84
C GLY A 112 30.94 -18.36 -10.55
N ASP A 113 30.91 -19.69 -10.54
CA ASP A 113 30.65 -20.52 -9.34
C ASP A 113 29.37 -20.09 -8.61
N ARG A 114 28.26 -20.04 -9.35
CA ARG A 114 27.02 -19.49 -8.81
C ARG A 114 26.27 -20.46 -7.90
N CYS A 115 25.20 -19.97 -7.29
CA CYS A 115 24.38 -20.75 -6.37
C CYS A 115 23.48 -21.74 -7.10
N GLY A 116 24.01 -22.92 -7.44
CA GLY A 116 23.29 -24.08 -7.97
C GLY A 116 22.90 -25.09 -6.88
N GLU A 117 22.86 -26.36 -7.24
CA GLU A 117 22.46 -27.49 -6.37
C GLU A 117 23.10 -27.43 -4.97
N GLU A 118 24.42 -27.23 -4.89
CA GLU A 118 25.19 -27.35 -3.63
C GLU A 118 25.20 -26.07 -2.75
N CYS A 119 24.36 -25.09 -3.08
CA CYS A 119 24.39 -23.78 -2.41
C CYS A 119 23.22 -23.55 -1.44
N GLY A 120 21.99 -23.86 -1.85
CA GLY A 120 20.76 -23.61 -1.10
C GLY A 120 20.18 -22.21 -1.28
N ASN A 121 20.96 -21.15 -1.07
CA ASN A 121 20.52 -19.75 -1.23
C ASN A 121 21.71 -18.78 -1.20
N THR A 122 21.57 -17.58 -1.78
CA THR A 122 22.62 -16.54 -1.68
C THR A 122 22.11 -15.13 -1.91
N PHE A 123 22.74 -14.15 -1.25
CA PHE A 123 22.63 -12.73 -1.57
C PHE A 123 23.90 -12.10 -2.17
N VAL A 124 24.94 -12.90 -2.43
CA VAL A 124 26.22 -12.39 -2.95
C VAL A 124 26.48 -12.74 -4.41
N LYS A 125 25.91 -13.83 -4.94
CA LYS A 125 26.17 -14.30 -6.33
C LYS A 125 25.01 -13.99 -7.31
N GLY A 126 24.60 -12.73 -7.36
CA GLY A 126 23.58 -12.21 -8.28
C GLY A 126 24.02 -12.18 -9.74
N ALA A 127 23.09 -12.25 -10.70
CA ALA A 127 23.41 -12.24 -12.14
C ALA A 127 22.36 -11.56 -13.00
N VAL A 128 22.82 -10.79 -13.99
CA VAL A 128 22.02 -10.35 -15.13
C VAL A 128 22.41 -11.16 -16.35
N VAL A 129 21.47 -11.94 -16.90
CA VAL A 129 21.64 -12.71 -18.12
C VAL A 129 20.79 -12.09 -19.21
N TYR A 130 21.46 -11.52 -20.21
CA TYR A 130 20.85 -10.84 -21.33
C TYR A 130 20.77 -11.73 -22.56
N PHE A 131 19.59 -11.72 -23.18
CA PHE A 131 19.28 -12.43 -24.41
C PHE A 131 19.04 -11.40 -25.52
N PRO A 132 20.01 -11.17 -26.42
CA PRO A 132 19.79 -10.33 -27.59
C PRO A 132 18.62 -10.84 -28.45
N PRO A 133 18.01 -9.98 -29.28
CA PRO A 133 16.96 -10.39 -30.19
C PRO A 133 17.34 -11.60 -31.05
N GLY A 134 16.42 -12.54 -31.19
CA GLY A 134 16.63 -13.77 -31.96
C GLY A 134 15.75 -14.92 -31.48
N THR A 135 15.94 -16.08 -32.09
CA THR A 135 15.28 -17.33 -31.70
C THR A 135 16.33 -18.29 -31.16
N TYR A 136 16.12 -18.77 -29.94
CA TYR A 136 17.00 -19.69 -29.25
C TYR A 136 16.28 -21.03 -29.14
N LYS A 137 16.66 -21.99 -30.00
CA LYS A 137 16.09 -23.35 -29.96
C LYS A 137 16.74 -24.13 -28.82
N ILE A 138 15.92 -24.77 -27.98
CA ILE A 138 16.39 -25.60 -26.85
C ILE A 138 15.67 -26.95 -26.84
N CYS A 139 16.37 -28.00 -26.41
CA CYS A 139 15.80 -29.36 -26.29
C CYS A 139 15.72 -29.92 -24.88
N THR A 140 16.30 -29.21 -23.91
CA THR A 140 16.17 -29.50 -22.48
C THR A 140 16.00 -28.17 -21.73
N PRO A 141 15.62 -28.18 -20.43
CA PRO A 141 15.39 -26.95 -19.68
C PRO A 141 16.61 -26.03 -19.62
N ILE A 142 16.34 -24.72 -19.69
CA ILE A 142 17.25 -23.67 -19.21
C ILE A 142 17.04 -23.57 -17.70
N VAL A 143 18.11 -23.65 -16.91
CA VAL A 143 18.01 -23.60 -15.44
C VAL A 143 18.39 -22.22 -14.95
N GLN A 144 17.42 -21.46 -14.46
CA GLN A 144 17.68 -20.18 -13.82
C GLN A 144 18.14 -20.42 -12.37
N LEU A 145 19.40 -20.12 -12.08
CA LEU A 145 19.92 -20.25 -10.71
C LEU A 145 19.41 -19.13 -9.79
N TYR A 146 19.63 -19.28 -8.48
CA TYR A 146 19.25 -18.32 -7.45
C TYR A 146 19.76 -16.90 -7.75
N TYR A 147 19.02 -15.87 -7.34
CA TYR A 147 19.37 -14.45 -7.51
C TYR A 147 19.70 -14.05 -8.97
N THR A 148 18.86 -14.43 -9.93
CA THR A 148 19.12 -14.21 -11.38
C THR A 148 18.00 -13.42 -12.05
N GLN A 149 18.38 -12.51 -12.95
CA GLN A 149 17.48 -11.84 -13.87
C GLN A 149 17.72 -12.32 -15.30
N PHE A 150 16.67 -12.80 -15.97
CA PHE A 150 16.66 -13.01 -17.42
C PHE A 150 15.99 -11.83 -18.09
N ILE A 151 16.72 -11.17 -18.98
CA ILE A 151 16.23 -9.96 -19.65
C ILE A 151 16.49 -10.06 -21.14
N SER A 152 15.48 -9.75 -21.94
CA SER A 152 15.62 -9.51 -23.37
C SER A 152 15.23 -8.07 -23.70
N ASP A 153 15.54 -7.66 -24.93
CA ASP A 153 15.03 -6.42 -25.50
C ASP A 153 13.49 -6.37 -25.48
N PRO A 154 12.86 -5.30 -24.95
CA PRO A 154 11.41 -5.16 -24.90
C PRO A 154 10.75 -4.84 -26.26
N LEU A 155 11.49 -4.28 -27.23
CA LEU A 155 11.02 -3.91 -28.56
C LEU A 155 11.21 -5.02 -29.61
N ASP A 156 12.24 -5.87 -29.47
CA ASP A 156 12.45 -7.09 -30.27
C ASP A 156 12.78 -8.28 -29.36
N ARG A 157 11.75 -8.83 -28.73
CA ARG A 157 11.85 -9.88 -27.72
C ARG A 157 12.49 -11.16 -28.27
N ALA A 158 13.45 -11.71 -27.53
CA ALA A 158 14.01 -13.03 -27.73
C ALA A 158 12.91 -14.10 -27.63
N VAL A 159 12.98 -15.08 -28.54
CA VAL A 159 12.11 -16.23 -28.58
C VAL A 159 12.85 -17.43 -28.02
N ILE A 160 12.41 -17.96 -26.89
CA ILE A 160 12.86 -19.26 -26.39
C ILE A 160 11.94 -20.31 -26.99
N LYS A 161 12.48 -21.17 -27.85
CA LYS A 161 11.70 -22.12 -28.65
C LYS A 161 12.04 -23.55 -28.27
N GLY A 162 11.05 -24.30 -27.78
CA GLY A 162 11.20 -25.73 -27.54
C GLY A 162 11.27 -26.50 -28.86
N CYS A 163 12.17 -27.48 -28.94
CA CYS A 163 12.26 -28.38 -30.09
C CYS A 163 11.20 -29.49 -30.08
N ASP A 164 11.11 -30.21 -31.19
CA ASP A 164 10.15 -31.28 -31.45
C ASP A 164 10.40 -32.58 -30.68
N ASP A 165 11.59 -32.74 -30.13
CA ASP A 165 11.98 -33.81 -29.23
C ASP A 165 12.34 -33.30 -27.81
N PHE A 166 11.81 -32.14 -27.42
CA PHE A 166 12.07 -31.56 -26.09
C PHE A 166 11.69 -32.54 -24.97
N THR A 167 12.59 -32.68 -23.98
CA THR A 167 12.36 -33.45 -22.75
C THR A 167 12.68 -32.60 -21.53
N GLY A 168 11.88 -32.73 -20.46
CA GLY A 168 12.07 -31.98 -19.21
C GLY A 168 10.81 -31.25 -18.74
N ILE A 169 10.92 -30.60 -17.58
CA ILE A 169 9.78 -30.03 -16.85
C ILE A 169 9.18 -28.80 -17.53
N ALA A 170 10.03 -27.91 -18.06
CA ALA A 170 9.64 -26.67 -18.73
C ALA A 170 10.79 -26.10 -19.58
N LEU A 171 10.52 -25.15 -20.48
CA LEU A 171 11.57 -24.43 -21.22
C LEU A 171 12.54 -23.71 -20.28
N VAL A 172 12.01 -23.10 -19.21
CA VAL A 172 12.81 -22.54 -18.11
C VAL A 172 12.37 -23.15 -16.78
N ASP A 173 13.35 -23.58 -16.00
CA ASP A 173 13.19 -24.16 -14.68
C ASP A 173 13.95 -23.30 -13.65
N VAL A 174 13.25 -22.84 -12.61
CA VAL A 174 13.84 -22.02 -11.54
C VAL A 174 14.16 -22.80 -10.27
N ASP A 175 13.68 -24.05 -10.18
CA ASP A 175 13.85 -24.89 -9.01
C ASP A 175 13.88 -26.38 -9.37
N PRO A 176 15.00 -26.87 -9.96
CA PRO A 176 15.07 -28.25 -10.41
C PRO A 176 14.81 -29.25 -9.30
N TYR A 177 14.09 -30.32 -9.63
CA TYR A 177 13.98 -31.47 -8.75
C TYR A 177 15.24 -32.33 -8.79
N VAL A 178 15.64 -32.87 -7.64
CA VAL A 178 16.74 -33.83 -7.51
C VAL A 178 16.22 -35.23 -7.82
N PRO A 179 16.74 -35.90 -8.87
CA PRO A 179 16.36 -37.24 -9.27
C PRO A 179 16.52 -38.30 -8.17
N ASN A 180 15.58 -39.24 -8.10
CA ASN A 180 15.57 -40.40 -7.20
C ASN A 180 15.62 -40.05 -5.71
N GLN A 181 15.15 -38.86 -5.36
CA GLN A 181 15.10 -38.40 -3.98
C GLN A 181 13.72 -37.90 -3.60
N ALA A 182 13.37 -38.17 -2.34
CA ALA A 182 12.14 -37.70 -1.77
C ALA A 182 12.37 -37.27 -0.31
N GLN A 183 11.63 -36.26 0.11
CA GLN A 183 11.47 -35.90 1.51
C GLN A 183 10.78 -37.04 2.28
N PRO A 184 10.83 -37.05 3.63
CA PRO A 184 10.18 -38.07 4.45
C PRO A 184 8.67 -38.24 4.19
N ASP A 185 7.99 -37.19 3.72
CA ASP A 185 6.58 -37.19 3.35
C ASP A 185 6.29 -37.71 1.92
N GLY A 186 7.34 -38.11 1.19
CA GLY A 186 7.28 -38.64 -0.17
C GLY A 186 7.29 -37.58 -1.28
N THR A 187 7.44 -36.29 -0.95
CA THR A 187 7.57 -35.20 -1.93
C THR A 187 8.95 -35.16 -2.56
N GLY A 188 9.06 -34.61 -3.78
CA GLY A 188 10.34 -34.49 -4.48
C GLY A 188 11.24 -33.49 -3.76
N VAL A 189 12.55 -33.73 -3.77
CA VAL A 189 13.55 -32.78 -3.27
C VAL A 189 13.85 -31.78 -4.39
N ASN A 190 13.89 -30.50 -4.07
CA ASN A 190 14.23 -29.41 -4.98
C ASN A 190 15.65 -28.88 -4.69
N TRP A 191 16.26 -28.16 -5.62
CA TRP A 191 17.55 -27.49 -5.42
C TRP A 191 17.48 -26.44 -4.31
N TYR A 192 16.33 -25.78 -4.19
CA TYR A 192 16.12 -24.71 -3.23
C TYR A 192 14.85 -24.97 -2.43
N ILE A 193 14.78 -24.42 -1.21
CA ILE A 193 13.54 -24.42 -0.44
C ILE A 193 12.60 -23.41 -1.10
N ASN A 194 11.44 -23.86 -1.56
CA ASN A 194 10.52 -23.01 -2.34
C ASN A 194 10.13 -21.71 -1.62
N GLN A 195 9.95 -21.75 -0.29
CA GLN A 195 9.62 -20.56 0.51
C GLN A 195 10.78 -19.55 0.57
N ASN A 196 12.01 -19.98 0.31
CA ASN A 196 13.20 -19.13 0.31
C ASN A 196 13.65 -18.75 -1.10
N GLN A 197 12.82 -18.90 -2.14
CA GLN A 197 13.22 -18.62 -3.53
C GLN A 197 13.05 -17.14 -3.91
N PHE A 198 13.93 -16.29 -3.39
CA PHE A 198 13.84 -14.83 -3.55
C PHE A 198 14.61 -14.28 -4.75
N PHE A 199 14.35 -13.01 -5.09
CA PHE A 199 15.13 -12.18 -6.02
C PHE A 199 15.36 -12.79 -7.42
N ARG A 200 14.27 -13.10 -8.12
CA ARG A 200 14.28 -13.64 -9.49
C ARG A 200 13.42 -12.81 -10.42
N GLN A 201 13.90 -12.58 -11.64
CA GLN A 201 13.09 -11.91 -12.66
C GLN A 201 13.22 -12.59 -14.02
N ILE A 202 12.13 -12.61 -14.77
CA ILE A 202 12.13 -12.92 -16.20
C ILE A 202 11.28 -11.88 -16.92
N ARG A 203 11.89 -11.13 -17.84
CA ARG A 203 11.17 -10.09 -18.58
C ARG A 203 11.53 -10.01 -20.06
N ASN A 204 10.52 -9.67 -20.86
CA ASN A 204 10.60 -9.40 -22.30
C ASN A 204 10.88 -10.62 -23.18
N PHE A 205 10.22 -11.76 -22.96
CA PHE A 205 10.39 -12.96 -23.79
C PHE A 205 9.12 -13.40 -24.52
N VAL A 206 9.34 -14.11 -25.62
CA VAL A 206 8.35 -15.04 -26.18
C VAL A 206 8.79 -16.45 -25.84
N LEU A 207 7.94 -17.20 -25.14
CA LEU A 207 8.12 -18.62 -24.85
C LEU A 207 7.27 -19.39 -25.86
N ASP A 208 7.92 -20.02 -26.83
CA ASP A 208 7.29 -20.70 -27.95
C ASP A 208 7.37 -22.22 -27.79
N LEU A 209 6.23 -22.81 -27.49
CA LEU A 209 6.05 -24.25 -27.30
C LEU A 209 5.39 -24.90 -28.52
N THR A 210 5.21 -24.20 -29.63
CA THR A 210 4.36 -24.67 -30.75
C THR A 210 4.91 -25.89 -31.47
N GLU A 211 6.22 -26.14 -31.39
CA GLU A 211 6.87 -27.33 -31.96
C GLU A 211 7.04 -28.47 -30.96
N MET A 212 6.80 -28.25 -29.66
CA MET A 212 7.04 -29.25 -28.64
C MET A 212 6.12 -30.47 -28.80
N PRO A 213 6.59 -31.69 -28.44
CA PRO A 213 5.76 -32.89 -28.47
C PRO A 213 4.59 -32.78 -27.48
N SER A 214 3.55 -33.61 -27.60
CA SER A 214 2.42 -33.55 -26.65
C SER A 214 2.74 -34.10 -25.23
N ALA A 215 3.92 -34.66 -25.03
CA ALA A 215 4.44 -35.13 -23.76
C ALA A 215 5.96 -34.91 -23.73
N THR A 216 6.50 -34.46 -22.60
CA THR A 216 7.92 -34.13 -22.44
C THR A 216 8.59 -35.03 -21.39
N ASP A 217 8.06 -36.24 -21.24
CA ASP A 217 8.47 -37.22 -20.25
C ASP A 217 9.99 -37.32 -20.14
N ASP A 218 10.49 -37.27 -18.90
CA ASP A 218 11.91 -37.41 -18.59
C ASP A 218 12.14 -38.75 -17.90
N HIS A 219 12.79 -39.70 -18.58
CA HIS A 219 13.26 -40.96 -17.99
C HIS A 219 12.22 -41.77 -17.18
N GLY A 220 10.94 -41.67 -17.53
CA GLY A 220 9.82 -42.36 -16.85
C GLY A 220 9.05 -41.47 -15.86
N GLN A 221 9.50 -40.24 -15.64
CA GLN A 221 8.70 -39.16 -15.09
C GLN A 221 7.75 -38.62 -16.16
N LYS A 222 6.45 -38.66 -15.88
CA LYS A 222 5.45 -38.11 -16.80
C LYS A 222 5.43 -36.59 -16.69
N LEU A 223 5.58 -35.90 -17.82
CA LEU A 223 5.64 -34.45 -17.90
C LEU A 223 4.83 -33.96 -19.11
N VAL A 224 4.46 -32.69 -19.07
CA VAL A 224 3.76 -32.02 -20.17
C VAL A 224 4.56 -30.80 -20.63
N PRO A 225 4.43 -30.40 -21.91
CA PRO A 225 5.12 -29.22 -22.42
C PRO A 225 4.75 -27.99 -21.61
N THR A 226 5.75 -27.37 -21.00
CA THR A 226 5.53 -26.22 -20.11
C THR A 226 6.48 -25.09 -20.48
N GLY A 227 5.99 -23.85 -20.44
CA GLY A 227 6.81 -22.68 -20.74
C GLY A 227 7.75 -22.35 -19.59
N LEU A 228 7.19 -22.13 -18.40
CA LEU A 228 7.95 -21.84 -17.18
C LEU A 228 7.52 -22.77 -16.04
N HIS A 229 8.48 -23.40 -15.38
CA HIS A 229 8.33 -23.88 -14.01
C HIS A 229 8.73 -22.72 -13.08
N TRP A 230 7.75 -22.11 -12.42
CA TRP A 230 7.90 -20.85 -11.68
C TRP A 230 7.52 -21.04 -10.21
N GLN A 231 8.32 -21.84 -9.50
CA GLN A 231 8.22 -22.13 -8.07
C GLN A 231 9.12 -21.14 -7.31
N VAL A 232 8.53 -20.05 -6.82
CA VAL A 232 9.26 -18.89 -6.27
C VAL A 232 8.57 -18.27 -5.05
N SER A 233 9.26 -17.32 -4.41
CA SER A 233 8.79 -16.54 -3.26
C SER A 233 8.78 -15.01 -3.52
N GLN A 234 8.85 -14.19 -2.46
CA GLN A 234 8.87 -12.73 -2.49
C GLN A 234 10.04 -12.14 -3.31
N ALA A 235 9.92 -10.85 -3.68
CA ALA A 235 10.86 -10.14 -4.54
C ALA A 235 11.15 -10.84 -5.88
N THR A 236 10.12 -11.50 -6.43
CA THR A 236 10.19 -12.11 -7.76
C THR A 236 9.15 -11.51 -8.70
N SER A 237 9.50 -11.37 -9.97
CA SER A 237 8.58 -10.82 -10.98
C SER A 237 8.71 -11.46 -12.36
N LEU A 238 7.54 -11.63 -13.01
CA LEU A 238 7.44 -11.87 -14.45
C LEU A 238 6.82 -10.64 -15.11
N GLN A 239 7.43 -10.15 -16.19
CA GLN A 239 6.93 -8.97 -16.91
C GLN A 239 7.00 -9.13 -18.43
N ASN A 240 5.97 -8.71 -19.15
CA ASN A 240 5.98 -8.59 -20.62
C ASN A 240 6.37 -9.91 -21.32
N LEU A 241 5.71 -11.01 -20.93
CA LEU A 241 5.93 -12.33 -21.52
C LEU A 241 4.79 -12.73 -22.45
N LEU A 242 5.12 -13.46 -23.50
CA LEU A 242 4.15 -14.09 -24.38
C LEU A 242 4.40 -15.60 -24.43
N PHE A 243 3.40 -16.39 -24.04
CA PHE A 243 3.40 -17.84 -24.15
C PHE A 243 2.63 -18.24 -25.41
N LYS A 244 3.34 -18.76 -26.41
CA LYS A 244 2.75 -19.32 -27.63
C LYS A 244 2.67 -20.82 -27.52
N MET A 245 1.46 -21.34 -27.54
CA MET A 245 1.17 -22.77 -27.44
C MET A 245 0.30 -23.21 -28.63
N PRO A 246 0.30 -24.50 -28.99
CA PRO A 246 -0.57 -25.01 -30.04
C PRO A 246 -2.04 -24.69 -29.77
N THR A 247 -2.77 -24.27 -30.80
CA THR A 247 -4.21 -24.05 -30.74
C THR A 247 -4.96 -25.26 -31.29
N ALA A 248 -6.08 -25.60 -30.68
CA ALA A 248 -6.92 -26.70 -31.17
C ALA A 248 -7.67 -26.27 -32.44
N SER A 249 -7.49 -27.05 -33.50
CA SER A 249 -8.23 -27.02 -34.75
C SER A 249 -9.62 -27.67 -34.67
N GLY A 250 -9.87 -28.53 -33.66
CA GLY A 250 -11.15 -29.21 -33.45
C GLY A 250 -11.40 -29.66 -32.00
N ALA A 251 -12.56 -30.28 -31.75
CA ALA A 251 -12.93 -30.76 -30.41
C ALA A 251 -12.08 -31.98 -29.94
N GLY A 252 -11.56 -32.77 -30.89
CA GLY A 252 -10.77 -33.99 -30.65
C GLY A 252 -9.28 -33.77 -30.40
N ASP A 253 -8.78 -32.54 -30.49
CA ASP A 253 -7.35 -32.27 -30.29
C ASP A 253 -6.97 -32.44 -28.82
N ASN A 254 -5.90 -33.21 -28.58
CA ASN A 254 -5.32 -33.43 -27.26
C ASN A 254 -4.22 -32.38 -27.00
N LEU A 255 -4.62 -31.20 -26.55
CA LEU A 255 -3.68 -30.18 -26.08
C LEU A 255 -3.32 -30.46 -24.61
N THR A 256 -2.03 -30.62 -24.34
CA THR A 256 -1.47 -30.83 -23.00
C THR A 256 -0.61 -29.66 -22.51
N HIS A 257 -0.35 -28.68 -23.39
CA HIS A 257 0.61 -27.60 -23.16
C HIS A 257 0.16 -26.65 -22.04
N VAL A 258 1.12 -26.23 -21.22
CA VAL A 258 0.95 -25.34 -20.08
C VAL A 258 1.84 -24.11 -20.26
N GLY A 259 1.30 -22.89 -20.06
CA GLY A 259 2.14 -21.69 -20.11
C GLY A 259 3.08 -21.63 -18.90
N ILE A 260 2.50 -21.54 -17.70
CA ILE A 260 3.24 -21.53 -16.43
C ILE A 260 2.74 -22.67 -15.53
N PHE A 261 3.68 -23.38 -14.91
CA PHE A 261 3.45 -24.33 -13.84
C PHE A 261 4.08 -23.83 -12.54
N THR A 262 3.25 -23.68 -11.52
CA THR A 262 3.65 -23.30 -10.15
C THR A 262 2.89 -24.22 -9.21
N GLU A 263 3.56 -25.16 -8.56
CA GLU A 263 2.95 -26.14 -7.66
C GLU A 263 2.79 -25.62 -6.23
N ASN A 264 3.78 -24.86 -5.75
CA ASN A 264 3.87 -24.25 -4.43
C ASN A 264 4.84 -23.04 -4.48
N GLY A 265 5.08 -22.42 -3.33
CA GLY A 265 5.89 -21.21 -3.16
C GLY A 265 5.23 -20.20 -2.22
N SER A 266 5.92 -19.10 -1.95
CA SER A 266 5.39 -17.93 -1.22
C SER A 266 5.48 -16.68 -2.10
N GLY A 267 5.05 -16.83 -3.36
CA GLY A 267 5.10 -15.76 -4.36
C GLY A 267 4.26 -14.54 -3.94
N GLY A 268 4.38 -13.38 -4.55
CA GLY A 268 5.15 -13.00 -5.74
C GLY A 268 4.27 -12.11 -6.63
N PHE A 269 4.88 -11.40 -7.57
CA PHE A 269 4.16 -10.47 -8.45
C PHE A 269 4.31 -10.89 -9.92
N VAL A 270 3.25 -10.76 -10.72
CA VAL A 270 3.33 -10.90 -12.18
C VAL A 270 2.57 -9.79 -12.88
N SER A 271 3.12 -9.28 -13.98
CA SER A 271 2.47 -8.28 -14.81
C SER A 271 2.61 -8.48 -16.31
N ASP A 272 1.64 -8.01 -17.07
CA ASP A 272 1.71 -7.87 -18.53
C ASP A 272 2.00 -9.19 -19.28
N LEU A 273 1.35 -10.28 -18.88
CA LEU A 273 1.52 -11.60 -19.49
C LEU A 273 0.44 -11.91 -20.52
N LYS A 274 0.82 -12.54 -21.63
CA LYS A 274 -0.09 -12.99 -22.70
C LYS A 274 0.04 -14.49 -22.93
N PHE A 275 -1.09 -15.19 -23.00
CA PHE A 275 -1.16 -16.63 -23.24
C PHE A 275 -2.00 -16.90 -24.49
N GLU A 276 -1.42 -17.57 -25.47
CA GLU A 276 -2.07 -17.89 -26.76
C GLU A 276 -2.08 -19.41 -26.96
N GLY A 277 -3.27 -20.02 -26.99
CA GLY A 277 -3.45 -21.45 -27.18
C GLY A 277 -3.22 -22.29 -25.92
N GLY A 278 -2.91 -23.58 -26.10
CA GLY A 278 -2.60 -24.51 -25.02
C GLY A 278 -3.80 -25.03 -24.21
N SER A 279 -3.52 -25.95 -23.30
CA SER A 279 -4.51 -26.49 -22.37
C SER A 279 -4.74 -25.53 -21.22
N ILE A 280 -3.66 -25.11 -20.54
CA ILE A 280 -3.70 -24.27 -19.36
C ILE A 280 -2.77 -23.07 -19.59
N GLY A 281 -3.28 -21.85 -19.41
CA GLY A 281 -2.44 -20.65 -19.42
C GLY A 281 -1.48 -20.67 -18.23
N TRP A 282 -2.03 -20.71 -17.01
CA TRP A 282 -1.26 -20.81 -15.78
C TRP A 282 -1.91 -21.81 -14.81
N ARG A 283 -1.15 -22.84 -14.43
CA ARG A 283 -1.50 -23.78 -13.37
C ARG A 283 -0.80 -23.32 -12.09
N VAL A 284 -1.58 -22.85 -11.12
CA VAL A 284 -1.02 -22.13 -9.95
C VAL A 284 -1.40 -22.78 -8.62
N GLY A 285 -0.40 -22.92 -7.76
CA GLY A 285 -0.46 -23.20 -6.34
C GLY A 285 0.67 -22.42 -5.67
N SER A 286 0.32 -21.51 -4.77
CA SER A 286 1.23 -20.69 -3.98
C SER A 286 0.46 -20.28 -2.73
N GLN A 287 1.14 -19.93 -1.65
CA GLN A 287 0.49 -19.39 -0.45
C GLN A 287 -0.35 -18.14 -0.80
N GLN A 288 0.25 -17.23 -1.59
CA GLN A 288 -0.39 -16.03 -2.13
C GLN A 288 0.25 -15.63 -3.48
N TYR A 289 -0.40 -14.70 -4.20
CA TYR A 289 0.15 -14.09 -5.42
C TYR A 289 -0.64 -12.83 -5.82
N THR A 290 0.00 -11.86 -6.47
CA THR A 290 -0.68 -10.74 -7.16
C THR A 290 -0.39 -10.73 -8.65
N ALA A 291 -1.42 -10.57 -9.48
CA ALA A 291 -1.32 -10.61 -10.94
C ALA A 291 -2.09 -9.47 -11.60
N ILE A 292 -1.42 -8.66 -12.43
CA ILE A 292 -2.01 -7.48 -13.10
C ILE A 292 -1.77 -7.52 -14.60
N GLY A 293 -2.77 -7.19 -15.43
CA GLY A 293 -2.58 -7.06 -16.88
C GLY A 293 -2.40 -8.39 -17.63
N LEU A 294 -3.00 -9.47 -17.14
CA LEU A 294 -2.93 -10.80 -17.78
C LEU A 294 -3.98 -10.93 -18.89
N LYS A 295 -3.59 -11.55 -20.01
CA LYS A 295 -4.49 -11.84 -21.14
C LYS A 295 -4.39 -13.29 -21.59
N PHE A 296 -5.51 -14.00 -21.55
CA PHE A 296 -5.64 -15.37 -22.02
C PHE A 296 -6.45 -15.41 -23.32
N THR A 297 -5.96 -16.08 -24.35
CA THR A 297 -6.63 -16.19 -25.66
C THR A 297 -6.56 -17.63 -26.16
N ASN A 298 -7.73 -18.23 -26.38
CA ASN A 298 -7.88 -19.60 -26.92
C ASN A 298 -7.22 -20.70 -26.06
N CYS A 299 -7.00 -20.48 -24.77
CA CYS A 299 -6.64 -21.54 -23.82
C CYS A 299 -7.85 -22.46 -23.58
N ARG A 300 -7.65 -23.78 -23.52
CA ARG A 300 -8.73 -24.77 -23.38
C ARG A 300 -8.55 -25.69 -22.19
N ILE A 301 -8.93 -25.21 -21.00
CA ILE A 301 -9.09 -26.04 -19.80
C ILE A 301 -10.35 -26.89 -20.00
N LYS A 302 -10.21 -28.19 -20.22
CA LYS A 302 -11.35 -29.11 -20.43
C LYS A 302 -11.75 -29.81 -19.14
N ILE A 303 -12.91 -29.46 -18.59
CA ILE A 303 -13.66 -30.30 -17.63
C ILE A 303 -15.09 -30.44 -18.17
N ASN A 304 -15.59 -31.68 -18.29
CA ASN A 304 -16.94 -32.00 -18.78
C ASN A 304 -17.33 -31.36 -20.14
N GLY A 305 -16.36 -31.11 -21.03
CA GLY A 305 -16.60 -30.74 -22.43
C GLY A 305 -16.65 -29.23 -22.75
N GLY A 306 -16.48 -28.33 -21.78
CA GLY A 306 -16.45 -26.87 -21.99
C GLY A 306 -15.11 -26.21 -21.64
N THR A 307 -14.85 -25.01 -22.18
CA THR A 307 -13.73 -24.14 -21.79
C THR A 307 -14.07 -23.36 -20.52
N ILE A 308 -13.11 -23.26 -19.59
CA ILE A 308 -13.25 -22.56 -18.29
C ILE A 308 -12.21 -21.44 -18.23
N ALA A 309 -12.59 -20.25 -17.73
CA ALA A 309 -11.63 -19.16 -17.51
C ALA A 309 -10.84 -19.35 -16.20
N PHE A 310 -11.52 -19.51 -15.06
CA PHE A 310 -10.91 -19.80 -13.76
C PHE A 310 -11.41 -21.13 -13.22
N ASN A 311 -10.51 -22.08 -12.98
CA ASN A 311 -10.84 -23.34 -12.33
C ASN A 311 -10.24 -23.39 -10.93
N ILE A 312 -11.09 -23.20 -9.92
CA ILE A 312 -10.74 -23.20 -8.49
C ILE A 312 -11.38 -24.39 -7.76
N SER A 313 -11.83 -25.41 -8.48
CA SER A 313 -12.48 -26.59 -7.91
C SER A 313 -11.51 -27.64 -7.32
N GLY A 314 -10.21 -27.47 -7.54
CA GLY A 314 -9.20 -28.46 -7.17
C GLY A 314 -8.89 -28.47 -5.67
N ASN A 315 -9.11 -29.63 -5.03
CA ASN A 315 -8.60 -29.97 -3.70
C ASN A 315 -7.76 -31.26 -3.82
N GLY A 316 -6.57 -31.29 -3.22
CA GLY A 316 -5.62 -32.41 -3.37
C GLY A 316 -4.80 -32.69 -2.11
N GLY A 317 -3.91 -33.69 -2.17
CA GLY A 317 -3.04 -34.11 -1.05
C GLY A 317 -3.73 -34.87 0.09
N ILE A 318 -2.98 -35.26 1.12
CA ILE A 318 -3.48 -35.98 2.31
C ILE A 318 -4.50 -35.14 3.06
N ASP A 319 -4.26 -33.84 3.17
CA ASP A 319 -5.10 -32.92 3.94
C ASP A 319 -6.23 -32.30 3.11
N LYS A 320 -6.34 -32.70 1.83
CA LYS A 320 -7.31 -32.18 0.86
C LYS A 320 -7.22 -30.66 0.71
N GLN A 321 -6.03 -30.09 0.89
CA GLN A 321 -5.81 -28.66 0.79
C GLN A 321 -6.04 -28.19 -0.65
N GLY A 322 -6.71 -27.04 -0.78
CA GLY A 322 -7.26 -26.54 -2.04
C GLY A 322 -6.95 -25.07 -2.28
N ILE A 323 -7.88 -24.36 -2.93
CA ILE A 323 -7.85 -22.90 -3.02
C ILE A 323 -8.56 -22.34 -1.78
N GLY A 324 -7.90 -21.44 -1.05
CA GLY A 324 -8.50 -20.70 0.09
C GLY A 324 -9.45 -19.60 -0.39
N SER A 325 -8.93 -18.68 -1.22
CA SER A 325 -9.72 -17.59 -1.78
C SER A 325 -9.19 -17.10 -3.15
N ILE A 326 -10.02 -16.36 -3.88
CA ILE A 326 -9.65 -15.63 -5.11
C ILE A 326 -10.40 -14.30 -5.21
N SER A 327 -9.71 -13.24 -5.65
CA SER A 327 -10.30 -11.97 -6.07
C SER A 327 -10.10 -11.76 -7.56
N ILE A 328 -11.16 -11.42 -8.29
CA ILE A 328 -11.13 -11.01 -9.70
C ILE A 328 -11.64 -9.58 -9.76
N ILE A 329 -10.74 -8.65 -10.11
CA ILE A 329 -10.96 -7.21 -10.01
C ILE A 329 -10.74 -6.58 -11.39
N ASP A 330 -11.57 -5.60 -11.77
CA ASP A 330 -11.39 -4.76 -12.97
C ASP A 330 -11.18 -5.56 -14.27
N SER A 331 -11.82 -6.71 -14.37
CA SER A 331 -11.52 -7.73 -15.36
C SER A 331 -12.58 -7.80 -16.47
N THR A 332 -12.26 -8.53 -17.53
CA THR A 332 -13.22 -8.84 -18.61
C THR A 332 -13.12 -10.30 -19.00
N ILE A 333 -14.24 -11.01 -19.03
CA ILE A 333 -14.32 -12.44 -19.42
C ILE A 333 -15.33 -12.59 -20.55
N ASN A 334 -14.87 -13.07 -21.71
CA ASN A 334 -15.65 -13.10 -22.94
C ASN A 334 -15.74 -14.50 -23.54
N ASN A 335 -16.89 -14.83 -24.14
CA ASN A 335 -17.09 -16.01 -25.00
C ASN A 335 -16.62 -17.33 -24.36
N THR A 336 -16.91 -17.50 -23.07
CA THR A 336 -16.45 -18.66 -22.30
C THR A 336 -17.67 -19.41 -21.71
N PRO A 337 -17.80 -20.73 -21.91
CA PRO A 337 -18.89 -21.51 -21.32
C PRO A 337 -19.04 -21.33 -19.80
N ILE A 338 -17.93 -21.39 -19.06
CA ILE A 338 -17.91 -21.21 -17.60
C ILE A 338 -16.86 -20.16 -17.24
N GLY A 339 -17.28 -19.07 -16.58
CA GLY A 339 -16.37 -18.06 -16.06
C GLY A 339 -15.50 -18.63 -14.95
N ILE A 340 -16.11 -19.02 -13.84
CA ILE A 340 -15.46 -19.58 -12.66
C ILE A 340 -16.09 -20.93 -12.35
N LEU A 341 -15.29 -21.99 -12.32
CA LEU A 341 -15.68 -23.31 -11.83
C LEU A 341 -15.15 -23.48 -10.40
N THR A 342 -16.05 -23.63 -9.44
CA THR A 342 -15.74 -23.88 -8.02
C THR A 342 -16.17 -25.29 -7.58
N ASN A 343 -15.77 -25.72 -6.39
CA ASN A 343 -16.25 -26.98 -5.81
C ASN A 343 -17.71 -26.86 -5.34
N ALA A 344 -18.41 -27.98 -5.22
CA ALA A 344 -19.83 -27.99 -4.85
C ALA A 344 -20.13 -27.80 -3.35
N ASN A 345 -19.13 -27.46 -2.53
CA ASN A 345 -19.33 -27.30 -1.10
C ASN A 345 -19.43 -25.82 -0.70
N ALA A 346 -20.66 -25.31 -0.64
CA ALA A 346 -20.94 -23.92 -0.24
C ALA A 346 -20.57 -23.60 1.24
N THR A 347 -20.14 -24.58 2.04
CA THR A 347 -19.76 -24.39 3.45
C THR A 347 -18.26 -24.32 3.68
N THR A 348 -17.44 -24.51 2.64
CA THR A 348 -15.98 -24.47 2.73
C THR A 348 -15.40 -23.61 1.61
N ALA A 349 -14.11 -23.32 1.71
CA ALA A 349 -13.32 -22.67 0.68
C ALA A 349 -13.49 -23.37 -0.69
N PRO A 350 -13.34 -22.66 -1.82
CA PRO A 350 -12.79 -21.31 -1.92
C PRO A 350 -13.78 -20.17 -1.69
N ASN A 351 -13.32 -19.11 -1.02
CA ASN A 351 -13.99 -17.80 -1.06
C ASN A 351 -13.76 -17.14 -2.44
N ILE A 352 -14.78 -16.44 -2.95
CA ILE A 352 -14.72 -15.78 -4.27
C ILE A 352 -15.14 -14.33 -4.12
N ILE A 353 -14.37 -13.41 -4.70
CA ILE A 353 -14.73 -12.01 -4.88
C ILE A 353 -14.68 -11.66 -6.37
N ILE A 354 -15.76 -11.10 -6.89
CA ILE A 354 -15.84 -10.51 -8.22
C ILE A 354 -16.14 -9.03 -8.02
N ASP A 355 -15.22 -8.17 -8.43
CA ASP A 355 -15.28 -6.72 -8.27
C ASP A 355 -15.07 -6.04 -9.63
N ASN A 356 -16.01 -5.18 -10.02
CA ASN A 356 -15.98 -4.39 -11.25
C ASN A 356 -15.61 -5.19 -12.52
N THR A 357 -16.23 -6.36 -12.70
CA THR A 357 -15.87 -7.29 -13.79
C THR A 357 -16.97 -7.37 -14.86
N GLU A 358 -16.56 -7.27 -16.12
CA GLU A 358 -17.44 -7.33 -17.29
C GLU A 358 -17.45 -8.74 -17.90
N PHE A 359 -18.65 -9.27 -18.13
CA PHE A 359 -18.87 -10.55 -18.77
C PHE A 359 -19.57 -10.34 -20.11
N THR A 360 -19.10 -11.01 -21.17
CA THR A 360 -19.79 -11.00 -22.48
C THR A 360 -19.94 -12.42 -23.01
N ASN A 361 -21.18 -12.85 -23.25
CA ASN A 361 -21.47 -14.18 -23.80
C ASN A 361 -20.82 -15.30 -22.97
N VAL A 362 -21.02 -15.26 -21.65
CA VAL A 362 -20.55 -16.28 -20.72
C VAL A 362 -21.72 -17.18 -20.32
N GLY A 363 -21.57 -18.51 -20.38
CA GLY A 363 -22.67 -19.46 -20.16
C GLY A 363 -23.15 -19.51 -18.71
N ALA A 364 -22.22 -19.65 -17.77
CA ALA A 364 -22.41 -19.44 -16.34
C ALA A 364 -21.23 -18.63 -15.80
N ILE A 365 -21.47 -17.53 -15.09
CA ILE A 365 -20.37 -16.73 -14.52
C ILE A 365 -19.71 -17.50 -13.39
N VAL A 366 -20.50 -18.07 -12.46
CA VAL A 366 -20.00 -18.99 -11.43
C VAL A 366 -20.84 -20.26 -11.47
N GLN A 367 -20.17 -21.40 -11.60
CA GLN A 367 -20.78 -22.73 -11.57
C GLN A 367 -19.98 -23.64 -10.63
N ASP A 368 -20.65 -24.57 -9.97
CA ASP A 368 -19.97 -25.61 -9.20
C ASP A 368 -19.72 -26.90 -10.01
N THR A 369 -19.01 -27.84 -9.40
CA THR A 369 -18.71 -29.15 -9.99
C THR A 369 -19.92 -30.09 -10.14
N ASN A 370 -21.03 -29.84 -9.45
CA ASN A 370 -22.28 -30.59 -9.61
C ASN A 370 -23.13 -30.07 -10.78
N GLY A 371 -22.81 -28.88 -11.28
CA GLY A 371 -23.54 -28.20 -12.35
C GLY A 371 -24.48 -27.10 -11.87
N ASP A 372 -24.49 -26.80 -10.57
CA ASP A 372 -25.31 -25.74 -10.00
C ASP A 372 -24.71 -24.37 -10.35
N VAL A 373 -25.56 -23.47 -10.85
CA VAL A 373 -25.18 -22.11 -11.24
C VAL A 373 -25.35 -21.18 -10.05
N LEU A 374 -24.25 -20.67 -9.52
CA LEU A 374 -24.23 -19.75 -8.36
C LEU A 374 -24.36 -18.28 -8.79
N LEU A 375 -23.89 -17.95 -10.00
CA LEU A 375 -24.10 -16.67 -10.65
C LEU A 375 -24.39 -16.91 -12.13
N ALA A 376 -25.56 -16.46 -12.56
CA ALA A 376 -26.07 -16.65 -13.92
C ALA A 376 -25.10 -16.12 -14.98
N GLY A 377 -25.13 -16.73 -16.16
CA GLY A 377 -24.39 -16.24 -17.32
C GLY A 377 -25.12 -15.13 -18.07
N GLY A 378 -24.44 -14.56 -19.07
CA GLY A 378 -24.98 -13.51 -19.92
C GLY A 378 -23.90 -12.56 -20.44
N SER A 379 -24.37 -11.35 -20.80
CA SER A 379 -23.52 -10.20 -21.10
C SER A 379 -23.90 -9.06 -20.14
N GLU A 380 -23.17 -8.93 -19.05
CA GLU A 380 -23.46 -7.99 -17.97
C GLU A 380 -22.18 -7.53 -17.26
N LYS A 381 -22.29 -6.44 -16.50
CA LYS A 381 -21.24 -5.96 -15.61
C LYS A 381 -21.61 -6.27 -14.17
N VAL A 382 -20.75 -7.01 -13.48
CA VAL A 382 -20.88 -7.31 -12.05
C VAL A 382 -20.10 -6.27 -11.26
N ASP A 383 -20.79 -5.48 -10.44
CA ASP A 383 -20.19 -4.44 -9.61
C ASP A 383 -19.45 -5.02 -8.40
N LEU A 384 -20.16 -5.72 -7.50
CA LEU A 384 -19.55 -6.49 -6.43
C LEU A 384 -20.40 -7.72 -6.08
N TRP A 385 -19.79 -8.90 -6.20
CA TRP A 385 -20.38 -10.19 -5.86
C TRP A 385 -19.38 -11.02 -5.07
N ALA A 386 -19.88 -11.78 -4.09
CA ALA A 386 -19.03 -12.63 -3.27
C ALA A 386 -19.64 -14.03 -3.03
N HIS A 387 -18.79 -14.98 -2.67
CA HIS A 387 -19.16 -16.28 -2.12
C HIS A 387 -18.24 -16.57 -0.94
N GLY A 388 -18.81 -16.86 0.23
CA GLY A 388 -18.02 -17.21 1.41
C GLY A 388 -18.59 -16.65 2.70
N LEU A 389 -17.76 -16.66 3.75
CA LEU A 389 -18.07 -16.07 5.04
C LEU A 389 -17.93 -14.54 4.97
N ARG A 390 -18.97 -13.80 5.36
CA ARG A 390 -19.02 -12.34 5.31
C ARG A 390 -19.34 -11.77 6.67
N TYR A 391 -18.65 -10.70 7.04
CA TYR A 391 -18.87 -9.98 8.28
C TYR A 391 -19.27 -8.54 8.01
N LYS A 392 -20.24 -8.06 8.80
CA LYS A 392 -20.48 -6.63 9.02
C LYS A 392 -20.37 -6.38 10.51
N ALA A 393 -19.42 -5.53 10.91
CA ALA A 393 -18.94 -5.48 12.29
C ALA A 393 -18.61 -6.90 12.81
N GLU A 394 -19.14 -7.29 13.97
CA GLU A 394 -19.02 -8.63 14.56
C GLU A 394 -19.93 -9.70 13.94
N SER A 395 -20.94 -9.30 13.17
CA SER A 395 -21.97 -10.21 12.67
C SER A 395 -21.53 -10.94 11.40
N GLY A 396 -21.20 -12.22 11.54
CA GLY A 396 -20.75 -13.10 10.46
C GLY A 396 -21.81 -14.06 9.94
N SER A 397 -21.93 -14.21 8.62
CA SER A 397 -22.74 -15.27 8.02
C SER A 397 -22.20 -15.73 6.66
N ARG A 398 -22.46 -16.99 6.28
CA ARG A 398 -22.08 -17.49 4.94
C ARG A 398 -23.13 -17.06 3.92
N GLU A 399 -22.68 -16.37 2.89
CA GLU A 399 -23.55 -15.78 1.88
C GLU A 399 -22.96 -15.94 0.47
N THR A 400 -23.87 -16.06 -0.50
CA THR A 400 -23.57 -16.09 -1.93
C THR A 400 -24.46 -15.08 -2.62
N GLY A 401 -23.89 -14.17 -3.43
CA GLY A 401 -24.68 -13.13 -4.09
C GLY A 401 -24.01 -11.77 -4.12
N VAL A 402 -24.77 -10.77 -4.57
CA VAL A 402 -24.38 -9.36 -4.55
C VAL A 402 -24.02 -8.92 -3.13
N VAL A 403 -22.95 -8.16 -2.98
CA VAL A 403 -22.56 -7.53 -1.70
C VAL A 403 -23.17 -6.13 -1.64
N LYS A 404 -23.84 -5.81 -0.54
CA LYS A 404 -24.50 -4.52 -0.32
C LYS A 404 -23.75 -3.70 0.72
N GLY A 405 -23.87 -2.37 0.65
CA GLY A 405 -23.28 -1.47 1.65
C GLY A 405 -21.76 -1.36 1.58
N ARG A 406 -21.18 -1.64 0.40
CA ARG A 406 -19.77 -1.39 0.10
C ARG A 406 -19.46 0.09 0.36
N PRO A 407 -18.43 0.42 1.17
CA PRO A 407 -17.89 1.76 1.22
C PRO A 407 -17.49 2.24 -0.19
N PRO A 408 -17.81 3.49 -0.58
CA PRO A 408 -17.45 3.99 -1.89
C PRO A 408 -15.93 4.09 -2.04
N ILE A 409 -15.38 3.64 -3.16
CA ILE A 409 -13.99 3.92 -3.49
C ILE A 409 -13.90 5.34 -4.04
N SER A 410 -13.04 6.16 -3.43
CA SER A 410 -12.75 7.52 -3.87
C SER A 410 -12.39 7.56 -5.35
N SER A 411 -12.95 8.52 -6.10
CA SER A 411 -12.65 8.69 -7.53
C SER A 411 -11.18 9.02 -7.79
N LYS A 412 -10.44 9.50 -6.78
CA LYS A 412 -9.00 9.70 -6.85
C LYS A 412 -8.21 8.39 -6.98
N MET A 413 -8.78 7.27 -6.56
CA MET A 413 -8.17 5.93 -6.64
C MET A 413 -8.34 5.26 -8.01
N LEU A 414 -9.18 5.86 -8.87
CA LEU A 414 -9.70 5.21 -10.07
C LEU A 414 -9.21 5.88 -11.36
N ASP A 415 -8.96 5.07 -12.39
CA ASP A 415 -8.81 5.48 -13.78
C ASP A 415 -9.89 4.80 -14.63
N GLY A 416 -10.73 5.61 -15.30
CA GLY A 416 -11.85 5.08 -16.10
C GLY A 416 -12.85 4.22 -15.29
N GLY A 417 -12.91 4.38 -13.97
CA GLY A 417 -13.74 3.58 -13.07
C GLY A 417 -13.15 2.22 -12.68
N ARG A 418 -11.87 1.97 -13.00
CA ARG A 418 -11.06 0.83 -12.52
C ARG A 418 -10.00 1.35 -11.55
N LEU A 419 -9.45 0.51 -10.69
CA LEU A 419 -8.30 0.88 -9.87
C LEU A 419 -7.15 1.32 -10.77
N PHE A 420 -6.51 2.43 -10.41
CA PHE A 420 -5.34 2.91 -11.13
C PHE A 420 -4.21 1.88 -11.07
N THR A 421 -3.66 1.50 -12.22
CA THR A 421 -2.48 0.63 -12.34
C THR A 421 -1.47 1.24 -13.29
N ARG A 422 -0.18 1.00 -13.05
CA ARG A 422 0.90 1.49 -13.89
C ARG A 422 2.02 0.46 -13.92
N SER A 423 2.25 -0.14 -15.09
CA SER A 423 3.34 -1.11 -15.28
C SER A 423 4.71 -0.51 -14.95
N ARG A 424 5.60 -1.34 -14.39
CA ARG A 424 7.02 -1.05 -14.22
C ARG A 424 7.63 -0.48 -15.52
N PRO A 425 8.20 0.75 -15.51
CA PRO A 425 8.86 1.31 -16.68
C PRO A 425 10.17 0.58 -16.98
N GLN A 426 10.47 0.32 -18.25
CA GLN A 426 11.75 -0.27 -18.66
C GLN A 426 12.60 0.67 -19.55
N TYR A 427 12.05 1.86 -19.87
CA TYR A 427 12.70 2.87 -20.70
C TYR A 427 13.10 2.33 -22.07
N GLU A 428 12.21 1.56 -22.69
CA GLU A 428 12.41 0.70 -23.85
C GLU A 428 12.94 1.46 -25.07
N ASN A 429 12.53 2.72 -25.21
CA ASN A 429 12.86 3.58 -26.35
C ASN A 429 14.11 4.46 -26.11
N LEU A 430 14.78 4.32 -24.96
CA LEU A 430 15.94 5.14 -24.60
C LEU A 430 17.24 4.36 -24.80
N GLY A 431 18.26 5.08 -25.29
CA GLY A 431 19.63 4.59 -25.35
C GLY A 431 20.46 5.02 -24.13
N PRO A 432 21.72 4.58 -24.02
CA PRO A 432 22.56 4.80 -22.84
C PRO A 432 22.82 6.28 -22.57
N GLY A 433 22.78 7.15 -23.59
CA GLY A 433 22.93 8.60 -23.44
C GLY A 433 21.78 9.31 -22.71
N SER A 434 20.69 8.62 -22.39
CA SER A 434 19.60 9.12 -21.53
C SER A 434 19.85 8.87 -20.04
N PHE A 435 20.94 8.17 -19.69
CA PHE A 435 21.26 7.75 -18.34
C PHE A 435 22.53 8.46 -17.84
N LEU A 436 22.47 8.95 -16.61
CA LEU A 436 23.64 9.41 -15.87
C LEU A 436 24.09 8.26 -14.97
N VAL A 437 25.36 7.84 -15.07
CA VAL A 437 25.86 6.65 -14.38
C VAL A 437 26.51 7.00 -13.05
N ALA A 438 26.03 6.45 -11.94
CA ALA A 438 26.49 6.77 -10.60
C ALA A 438 28.01 6.56 -10.39
N THR A 439 28.55 5.44 -10.88
CA THR A 439 29.99 5.09 -10.71
C THR A 439 30.93 5.97 -11.51
N GLU A 440 30.44 6.65 -12.55
CA GLU A 440 31.21 7.64 -13.32
C GLU A 440 31.18 9.03 -12.65
N HIS A 441 30.34 9.20 -11.63
CA HIS A 441 30.13 10.44 -10.88
C HIS A 441 30.51 10.29 -9.39
N GLY A 442 31.47 9.40 -9.10
CA GLY A 442 32.09 9.27 -7.78
C GLY A 442 31.32 8.41 -6.76
N CYS A 443 30.21 7.78 -7.15
CA CYS A 443 29.48 6.87 -6.26
C CYS A 443 30.12 5.46 -6.34
N SER A 444 30.82 5.02 -5.30
CA SER A 444 31.39 3.68 -5.25
C SER A 444 30.34 2.61 -4.97
N ASN A 445 30.37 1.54 -5.75
CA ASN A 445 29.45 0.39 -5.66
C ASN A 445 30.11 -0.88 -5.09
N ASP A 446 31.25 -0.73 -4.41
CA ASP A 446 32.11 -1.82 -3.94
C ASP A 446 31.93 -2.18 -2.45
N ALA A 447 30.84 -1.72 -1.83
CA ALA A 447 30.55 -1.89 -0.40
C ALA A 447 31.54 -1.16 0.55
N THR A 448 32.21 -0.12 0.07
CA THR A 448 33.16 0.66 0.87
C THR A 448 32.85 2.16 0.87
N GLY A 449 33.54 2.86 1.77
CA GLY A 449 33.49 4.31 1.86
C GLY A 449 32.19 4.85 2.46
N ASP A 450 31.98 6.14 2.26
CA ASP A 450 30.74 6.84 2.53
C ASP A 450 30.38 7.62 1.28
N ASN A 451 29.26 7.24 0.65
CA ASN A 451 28.87 7.72 -0.66
C ASN A 451 27.74 8.76 -0.59
N ALA A 452 27.29 9.16 0.61
CA ALA A 452 26.11 10.01 0.77
C ALA A 452 26.21 11.33 -0.02
N ASP A 453 27.32 12.07 0.13
CA ASP A 453 27.54 13.35 -0.57
C ASP A 453 27.64 13.18 -2.09
N ALA A 454 28.33 12.13 -2.55
CA ALA A 454 28.48 11.82 -3.96
C ALA A 454 27.13 11.46 -4.60
N ILE A 455 26.33 10.63 -3.91
CA ILE A 455 24.99 10.22 -4.35
C ILE A 455 24.05 11.42 -4.39
N ASN A 456 24.04 12.27 -3.36
CA ASN A 456 23.22 13.47 -3.33
C ASN A 456 23.55 14.41 -4.50
N SER A 457 24.84 14.64 -4.77
CA SER A 457 25.29 15.47 -5.89
C SER A 457 24.91 14.86 -7.25
N PHE A 458 25.09 13.55 -7.39
CA PHE A 458 24.73 12.78 -8.58
C PHE A 458 23.23 12.83 -8.87
N LEU A 459 22.37 12.63 -7.86
CA LEU A 459 20.92 12.66 -8.02
C LEU A 459 20.42 14.06 -8.40
N GLN A 460 20.96 15.11 -7.79
CA GLN A 460 20.66 16.49 -8.18
C GLN A 460 21.06 16.79 -9.63
N GLN A 461 22.22 16.29 -10.06
CA GLN A 461 22.68 16.45 -11.44
C GLN A 461 21.78 15.70 -12.43
N ALA A 462 21.41 14.45 -12.13
CA ALA A 462 20.52 13.65 -12.98
C ALA A 462 19.15 14.32 -13.12
N ALA A 463 18.54 14.71 -11.99
CA ALA A 463 17.23 15.38 -11.97
C ALA A 463 17.25 16.71 -12.73
N SER A 464 18.23 17.58 -12.47
CA SER A 464 18.34 18.89 -13.16
C SER A 464 18.63 18.77 -14.66
N SER A 465 19.24 17.66 -15.08
CA SER A 465 19.50 17.37 -16.50
C SER A 465 18.36 16.60 -17.18
N GLY A 466 17.31 16.22 -16.43
CA GLY A 466 16.21 15.39 -16.93
C GLY A 466 16.65 13.98 -17.35
N MET A 467 17.78 13.50 -16.82
CA MET A 467 18.35 12.18 -17.12
C MET A 467 17.90 11.14 -16.10
N ILE A 468 17.96 9.87 -16.48
CA ILE A 468 17.71 8.76 -15.55
C ILE A 468 18.99 8.51 -14.74
N ALA A 469 18.88 8.59 -13.41
CA ALA A 469 19.94 8.22 -12.50
C ALA A 469 20.11 6.69 -12.49
N TYR A 470 21.14 6.21 -13.19
CA TYR A 470 21.46 4.80 -13.27
C TYR A 470 22.43 4.39 -12.17
N PHE A 471 22.02 3.44 -11.34
CA PHE A 471 22.87 2.76 -10.38
C PHE A 471 23.25 1.38 -10.96
N PRO A 472 24.50 1.19 -11.41
CA PRO A 472 25.02 -0.14 -11.66
C PRO A 472 24.89 -1.02 -10.39
N ALA A 473 24.67 -2.32 -10.58
CA ALA A 473 24.61 -3.27 -9.48
C ALA A 473 25.82 -3.14 -8.55
N GLY A 474 25.60 -3.31 -7.25
CA GLY A 474 26.62 -3.19 -6.23
C GLY A 474 26.05 -2.61 -4.94
N ILE A 475 26.93 -2.26 -4.01
CA ILE A 475 26.56 -1.79 -2.68
C ILE A 475 27.18 -0.40 -2.46
N TYR A 476 26.31 0.58 -2.25
CA TYR A 476 26.63 1.98 -2.03
C TYR A 476 26.43 2.30 -0.55
N THR A 477 27.51 2.27 0.22
CA THR A 477 27.46 2.52 1.67
C THR A 477 27.26 4.01 1.95
N ILE A 478 26.36 4.36 2.86
CA ILE A 478 26.08 5.74 3.30
C ILE A 478 26.18 5.85 4.82
N LYS A 479 26.68 6.98 5.32
CA LYS A 479 26.71 7.31 6.77
C LYS A 479 25.94 8.58 7.13
N SER A 480 25.24 9.15 6.17
CA SER A 480 24.27 10.24 6.35
C SER A 480 23.14 10.11 5.33
N THR A 481 22.09 10.91 5.49
CA THR A 481 20.89 10.86 4.64
C THR A 481 21.22 11.11 3.17
N VAL A 482 20.63 10.29 2.30
CA VAL A 482 20.50 10.54 0.86
C VAL A 482 19.12 11.12 0.59
N THR A 483 19.05 12.31 -0.01
CA THR A 483 17.80 12.92 -0.47
C THR A 483 17.67 12.76 -1.98
N VAL A 484 16.60 12.13 -2.42
CA VAL A 484 16.21 12.02 -3.83
C VAL A 484 15.33 13.22 -4.20
N PRO A 485 15.76 14.11 -5.11
CA PRO A 485 14.97 15.28 -5.49
C PRO A 485 13.67 14.93 -6.21
N ALA A 486 12.62 15.74 -6.05
CA ALA A 486 11.43 15.65 -6.89
C ALA A 486 11.78 15.77 -8.39
N GLY A 487 11.08 15.01 -9.23
CA GLY A 487 11.37 14.90 -10.67
C GLY A 487 12.35 13.78 -11.04
N SER A 488 12.96 13.11 -10.06
CA SER A 488 13.97 12.06 -10.30
C SER A 488 13.38 10.80 -10.95
N LYS A 489 14.19 10.16 -11.79
CA LYS A 489 14.01 8.80 -12.29
C LYS A 489 15.24 7.99 -11.93
N ILE A 490 15.08 6.95 -11.12
CA ILE A 490 16.14 6.09 -10.62
C ILE A 490 15.94 4.69 -11.19
N GLN A 491 17.01 4.16 -11.78
CA GLN A 491 17.07 2.81 -12.30
C GLN A 491 18.30 2.09 -11.71
N GLY A 492 18.07 1.12 -10.84
CA GLY A 492 19.09 0.15 -10.44
C GLY A 492 19.25 -0.97 -11.46
N THR A 493 20.15 -1.92 -11.20
CA THR A 493 20.20 -3.18 -11.95
C THR A 493 20.42 -4.32 -10.98
N SER A 494 19.57 -5.36 -11.03
CA SER A 494 19.62 -6.47 -10.09
C SER A 494 19.71 -6.01 -8.63
N TRP A 495 18.78 -5.10 -8.27
CA TRP A 495 18.59 -4.58 -6.91
C TRP A 495 19.83 -3.90 -6.34
N SER A 496 20.20 -2.77 -6.96
CA SER A 496 21.35 -1.96 -6.53
C SER A 496 21.13 -1.42 -5.12
N GLN A 497 22.12 -1.58 -4.24
CA GLN A 497 21.89 -1.49 -2.81
C GLN A 497 22.37 -0.15 -2.24
N ILE A 498 21.48 0.61 -1.60
CA ILE A 498 21.89 1.69 -0.69
C ILE A 498 21.97 1.10 0.72
N GLN A 499 23.18 1.09 1.30
CA GLN A 499 23.45 0.46 2.59
C GLN A 499 23.77 1.49 3.67
N ALA A 500 22.84 1.72 4.60
CA ALA A 500 23.03 2.64 5.72
C ALA A 500 23.89 2.01 6.84
N THR A 501 24.81 2.79 7.42
CA THR A 501 25.65 2.33 8.54
C THR A 501 26.25 3.48 9.36
N GLY A 502 26.74 3.16 10.55
CA GLY A 502 27.46 4.07 11.43
C GLY A 502 26.57 4.83 12.42
N ASP A 503 27.23 5.60 13.29
CA ASP A 503 26.60 6.20 14.48
C ASP A 503 25.41 7.13 14.16
N TYR A 504 25.41 7.77 12.98
CA TYR A 504 24.31 8.63 12.54
C TYR A 504 22.97 7.89 12.49
N PHE A 505 22.98 6.59 12.18
CA PHE A 505 21.77 5.76 12.07
C PHE A 505 21.56 4.85 13.27
N ASN A 506 22.32 4.98 14.36
CA ASN A 506 22.32 4.01 15.46
C ASN A 506 21.66 4.51 16.78
N ASP A 507 20.81 5.53 16.70
CA ASP A 507 20.06 6.04 17.86
C ASP A 507 18.54 5.93 17.63
N MET A 508 17.90 4.93 18.26
CA MET A 508 16.44 4.72 18.18
C MET A 508 15.62 5.84 18.82
N ASN A 509 16.21 6.65 19.71
CA ASN A 509 15.51 7.76 20.37
C ASN A 509 15.59 9.06 19.55
N ASN A 510 16.34 9.04 18.46
CA ASN A 510 16.51 10.14 17.52
C ASN A 510 16.68 9.57 16.11
N PRO A 511 15.65 8.87 15.60
CA PRO A 511 15.76 8.13 14.35
C PRO A 511 16.10 9.06 13.18
N LYS A 512 16.91 8.57 12.25
CA LYS A 512 17.42 9.30 11.08
C LYS A 512 17.04 8.60 9.79
N VAL A 513 16.61 9.40 8.83
CA VAL A 513 16.28 8.95 7.48
C VAL A 513 17.54 8.55 6.72
N ALA A 514 17.59 7.30 6.26
CA ALA A 514 18.63 6.82 5.35
C ALA A 514 18.38 7.35 3.94
N VAL A 515 17.19 7.11 3.39
CA VAL A 515 16.80 7.60 2.07
C VAL A 515 15.51 8.40 2.14
N ARG A 516 15.59 9.70 1.83
CA ARG A 516 14.47 10.63 1.78
C ARG A 516 14.00 10.80 0.34
N ILE A 517 12.75 10.47 0.04
CA ILE A 517 12.15 10.60 -1.29
C ILE A 517 11.32 11.88 -1.36
N GLY A 518 11.90 12.91 -1.97
CA GLY A 518 11.39 14.28 -1.93
C GLY A 518 11.53 14.93 -0.55
N GLU A 519 11.58 16.24 -0.53
CA GLU A 519 11.43 16.99 0.73
C GLU A 519 9.94 17.12 1.09
N PRO A 520 9.59 17.26 2.38
CA PRO A 520 8.21 17.53 2.79
C PRO A 520 7.61 18.72 2.03
N GLY A 521 6.44 18.50 1.43
CA GLY A 521 5.74 19.49 0.60
C GLY A 521 6.10 19.46 -0.89
N ASP A 522 7.07 18.65 -1.32
CA ASP A 522 7.36 18.46 -2.74
C ASP A 522 6.18 17.83 -3.48
N ILE A 523 5.86 18.39 -4.65
CA ILE A 523 4.86 17.85 -5.57
C ILE A 523 5.52 17.61 -6.92
N GLY A 524 5.42 16.39 -7.46
CA GLY A 524 6.03 16.10 -8.75
C GLY A 524 5.98 14.64 -9.17
N THR A 525 6.94 14.26 -10.00
CA THR A 525 7.14 12.88 -10.44
C THR A 525 8.29 12.23 -9.67
N MET A 526 8.21 10.92 -9.49
CA MET A 526 9.27 10.08 -8.95
C MET A 526 9.14 8.69 -9.58
N GLU A 527 10.23 8.15 -10.12
CA GLU A 527 10.27 6.75 -10.56
C GLU A 527 11.47 6.08 -9.89
N ILE A 528 11.23 5.00 -9.13
CA ILE A 528 12.31 4.21 -8.51
C ILE A 528 12.12 2.76 -8.95
N VAL A 529 13.12 2.21 -9.62
CA VAL A 529 13.06 0.87 -10.19
C VAL A 529 14.31 0.08 -9.81
N GLU A 530 14.13 -1.16 -9.33
CA GLU A 530 15.22 -2.12 -9.05
C GLU A 530 16.28 -1.63 -8.04
N MET A 531 15.84 -0.99 -6.95
CA MET A 531 16.69 -0.61 -5.83
C MET A 531 16.48 -1.50 -4.60
N LEU A 532 17.53 -1.69 -3.80
CA LEU A 532 17.43 -2.34 -2.49
C LEU A 532 17.92 -1.36 -1.42
N PHE A 533 17.12 -1.18 -0.37
CA PHE A 533 17.52 -0.39 0.80
C PHE A 533 17.87 -1.35 1.93
N THR A 534 19.07 -1.24 2.49
CA THR A 534 19.58 -2.18 3.49
C THR A 534 20.47 -1.50 4.52
N VAL A 535 20.90 -2.25 5.54
CA VAL A 535 21.79 -1.75 6.59
C VAL A 535 23.04 -2.63 6.71
N ASN A 536 24.11 -2.02 7.22
CA ASN A 536 25.22 -2.71 7.86
C ASN A 536 25.20 -2.36 9.34
N GLY A 537 24.71 -3.30 10.15
CA GLY A 537 24.29 -3.08 11.52
C GLY A 537 25.43 -2.94 12.53
N PRO A 538 25.10 -2.52 13.77
CA PRO A 538 23.77 -2.07 14.21
C PRO A 538 23.38 -0.69 13.62
N ALA A 539 22.07 -0.47 13.47
CA ALA A 539 21.50 0.76 12.90
C ALA A 539 20.12 1.06 13.53
N ALA A 540 20.06 1.03 14.86
CA ALA A 540 18.82 1.08 15.63
C ALA A 540 17.91 2.29 15.32
N GLY A 541 18.47 3.41 14.86
CA GLY A 541 17.78 4.64 14.51
C GLY A 541 17.44 4.78 13.02
N ALA A 542 17.72 3.81 12.17
CA ALA A 542 17.49 3.96 10.74
C ALA A 542 15.99 3.97 10.39
N ILE A 543 15.55 5.03 9.70
CA ILE A 543 14.33 5.05 8.88
C ILE A 543 14.78 4.76 7.46
N MET A 544 14.54 3.55 6.95
CA MET A 544 15.17 3.12 5.70
C MET A 544 14.70 3.96 4.51
N VAL A 545 13.39 4.15 4.38
CA VAL A 545 12.80 5.02 3.35
C VAL A 545 11.73 5.91 3.98
N GLU A 546 11.92 7.22 3.86
CA GLU A 546 10.88 8.23 4.15
C GLU A 546 10.36 8.78 2.82
N TRP A 547 9.08 8.56 2.54
CA TRP A 547 8.41 8.96 1.32
C TRP A 547 7.57 10.22 1.57
N ASN A 548 8.07 11.36 1.11
CA ASN A 548 7.46 12.68 1.32
C ASN A 548 6.78 13.25 0.09
N ILE A 549 7.24 12.86 -1.10
CA ILE A 549 6.74 13.45 -2.34
C ILE A 549 5.26 13.14 -2.55
N LYS A 550 4.52 14.18 -2.96
CA LYS A 550 3.18 14.05 -3.50
C LYS A 550 3.21 13.92 -5.01
N ALA A 551 2.57 12.88 -5.53
CA ALA A 551 2.43 12.67 -6.96
C ALA A 551 1.65 13.82 -7.62
N SER A 552 2.18 14.39 -8.71
CA SER A 552 1.50 15.43 -9.50
C SER A 552 0.26 14.93 -10.24
N SER A 553 0.15 13.61 -10.45
CA SER A 553 -1.00 12.88 -10.99
C SER A 553 -0.96 11.43 -10.47
N PRO A 554 -2.04 10.64 -10.58
CA PRO A 554 -2.03 9.22 -10.16
C PRO A 554 -0.82 8.46 -10.71
N GLY A 555 -0.11 7.76 -9.83
CA GLY A 555 1.11 7.00 -10.16
C GLY A 555 2.31 7.80 -10.66
N ALA A 556 2.29 9.14 -10.61
CA ALA A 556 3.43 9.97 -11.03
C ALA A 556 4.64 9.83 -10.11
N ALA A 557 4.41 9.57 -8.82
CA ALA A 557 5.42 9.20 -7.85
C ALA A 557 5.24 7.73 -7.48
N ALA A 558 6.24 6.90 -7.78
CA ALA A 558 6.06 5.45 -7.77
C ALA A 558 7.36 4.65 -7.66
N LEU A 559 7.22 3.41 -7.19
CA LEU A 559 8.28 2.46 -6.92
C LEU A 559 7.90 1.07 -7.46
N TRP A 560 8.82 0.42 -8.18
CA TRP A 560 8.65 -0.94 -8.73
C TRP A 560 9.85 -1.82 -8.45
N ASP A 561 9.61 -3.10 -8.14
CA ASP A 561 10.66 -4.12 -7.99
C ASP A 561 11.80 -3.61 -7.08
N SER A 562 11.46 -2.82 -6.06
CA SER A 562 12.41 -2.25 -5.12
C SER A 562 11.99 -2.63 -3.72
N HIS A 563 12.97 -2.98 -2.88
CA HIS A 563 12.72 -3.68 -1.64
C HIS A 563 13.52 -3.07 -0.49
N ILE A 564 13.13 -3.39 0.73
CA ILE A 564 13.87 -3.08 1.95
C ILE A 564 14.24 -4.41 2.59
N ARG A 565 15.54 -4.63 2.83
CA ARG A 565 16.05 -5.86 3.44
C ARG A 565 16.96 -5.51 4.61
N VAL A 566 16.58 -5.88 5.82
CA VAL A 566 17.36 -5.60 7.03
C VAL A 566 17.99 -6.89 7.55
N GLY A 567 19.29 -7.05 7.27
CA GLY A 567 20.09 -8.21 7.69
C GLY A 567 20.02 -9.42 6.76
N GLY A 568 20.38 -10.59 7.29
CA GLY A 568 20.20 -11.88 6.63
C GLY A 568 21.14 -12.16 5.45
N GLY A 569 22.26 -11.44 5.35
CA GLY A 569 23.22 -11.67 4.27
C GLY A 569 24.61 -11.11 4.56
N ILE A 570 25.60 -11.61 3.82
CA ILE A 570 27.00 -11.19 3.95
C ILE A 570 27.13 -9.68 3.73
N GLY A 571 27.93 -9.03 4.57
CA GLY A 571 28.16 -7.59 4.53
C GLY A 571 27.14 -6.75 5.28
N THR A 572 26.12 -7.37 5.89
CA THR A 572 25.16 -6.68 6.77
C THR A 572 25.58 -6.68 8.24
N LYS A 573 26.48 -7.59 8.65
CA LYS A 573 26.83 -7.88 10.07
C LYS A 573 25.62 -8.26 10.94
N LEU A 574 24.57 -8.78 10.29
CA LEU A 574 23.34 -9.23 10.90
C LEU A 574 23.06 -10.66 10.39
N ASP A 575 24.08 -11.51 10.57
CA ASP A 575 24.17 -12.88 10.09
C ASP A 575 24.06 -13.88 11.25
N GLN A 576 24.11 -15.18 10.95
CA GLN A 576 23.95 -16.23 11.96
C GLN A 576 25.03 -16.21 13.06
N ALA A 577 26.23 -15.71 12.75
CA ALA A 577 27.31 -15.59 13.73
C ALA A 577 27.07 -14.45 14.73
N THR A 578 26.45 -13.36 14.28
CA THR A 578 26.24 -12.15 15.08
C THR A 578 24.89 -12.15 15.78
N CYS A 579 23.86 -12.66 15.11
CA CYS A 579 22.46 -12.58 15.50
C CYS A 579 21.80 -13.97 15.61
N PRO A 580 22.39 -14.95 16.32
CA PRO A 580 21.81 -16.27 16.41
C PRO A 580 20.40 -16.24 16.98
N LYS A 581 19.52 -17.16 16.54
CA LYS A 581 18.17 -17.27 17.09
C LYS A 581 18.15 -17.38 18.62
N MET A 582 17.05 -16.94 19.23
CA MET A 582 16.83 -16.89 20.68
C MET A 582 17.84 -15.99 21.43
N SER A 583 18.44 -15.00 20.75
CA SER A 583 19.39 -14.07 21.35
C SER A 583 18.97 -12.62 21.16
N LEU A 584 18.76 -11.90 22.27
CA LEU A 584 18.64 -10.44 22.26
C LEU A 584 20.03 -9.80 22.31
N ASN A 585 20.64 -9.58 21.16
CA ASN A 585 21.94 -8.91 21.02
C ASN A 585 21.77 -7.46 20.56
N GLN A 586 22.41 -6.50 21.25
CA GLN A 586 22.36 -5.09 20.86
C GLN A 586 22.93 -4.82 19.46
N ALA A 587 23.89 -5.63 19.00
CA ALA A 587 24.42 -5.54 17.63
C ALA A 587 23.36 -5.87 16.57
N CYS A 588 22.26 -6.53 16.94
CA CYS A 588 21.19 -6.96 16.05
C CYS A 588 20.00 -6.00 16.00
N ILE A 589 20.08 -4.86 16.70
CA ILE A 589 19.07 -3.80 16.64
C ILE A 589 19.35 -2.94 15.40
N ALA A 590 18.48 -3.05 14.40
CA ALA A 590 18.85 -2.83 13.02
C ALA A 590 18.06 -1.75 12.29
N ALA A 591 16.83 -1.41 12.72
CA ALA A 591 16.06 -0.30 12.14
C ALA A 591 14.95 0.19 13.07
N SER A 592 14.61 1.48 12.98
CA SER A 592 13.44 2.09 13.64
C SER A 592 12.17 2.03 12.78
N MET A 593 12.31 2.05 11.46
CA MET A 593 11.21 2.04 10.50
C MET A 593 11.72 1.58 9.13
N LEU A 594 10.99 0.68 8.44
CA LEU A 594 11.34 0.29 7.08
C LEU A 594 10.81 1.32 6.07
N LEU A 595 9.50 1.53 5.99
CA LEU A 595 8.90 2.52 5.09
C LEU A 595 7.95 3.45 5.84
N HIS A 596 8.15 4.76 5.69
CA HIS A 596 7.25 5.78 6.19
C HIS A 596 6.70 6.63 5.05
N VAL A 597 5.42 6.47 4.71
CA VAL A 597 4.70 7.34 3.77
C VAL A 597 4.05 8.45 4.58
N THR A 598 4.60 9.65 4.47
CA THR A 598 4.22 10.77 5.33
C THR A 598 2.91 11.40 4.91
N ARG A 599 2.35 12.23 5.80
CA ARG A 599 1.00 12.79 5.71
C ARG A 599 0.65 13.47 4.39
N ASP A 600 1.56 14.27 3.84
CA ASP A 600 1.30 15.05 2.63
C ASP A 600 1.72 14.33 1.35
N ALA A 601 2.30 13.13 1.47
CA ALA A 601 2.82 12.36 0.35
C ALA A 601 1.70 11.59 -0.37
N SER A 602 2.00 11.05 -1.55
CA SER A 602 1.16 10.06 -2.24
C SER A 602 2.04 9.16 -3.10
N GLY A 603 1.60 7.95 -3.44
CA GLY A 603 2.50 7.00 -4.10
C GLY A 603 1.87 5.74 -4.64
N TYR A 604 2.54 5.15 -5.64
CA TYR A 604 2.22 3.85 -6.21
C TYR A 604 3.38 2.88 -5.98
N PHE A 605 3.15 1.77 -5.30
CA PHE A 605 4.15 0.78 -4.95
C PHE A 605 3.74 -0.58 -5.53
N GLU A 606 4.60 -1.18 -6.35
CA GLU A 606 4.33 -2.47 -7.00
C GLU A 606 5.50 -3.43 -6.81
N ASN A 607 5.19 -4.65 -6.39
CA ASN A 607 6.18 -5.66 -5.99
C ASN A 607 7.18 -5.10 -4.97
N PHE A 608 6.66 -4.62 -3.84
CA PHE A 608 7.46 -4.05 -2.75
C PHE A 608 7.56 -5.05 -1.60
N TRP A 609 8.77 -5.27 -1.08
CA TRP A 609 8.97 -6.19 0.04
C TRP A 609 9.80 -5.51 1.12
N ALA A 610 9.27 -5.41 2.34
CA ALA A 610 9.94 -4.87 3.51
C ALA A 610 10.23 -6.01 4.51
N TRP A 611 11.43 -6.56 4.44
CA TRP A 611 11.79 -7.77 5.18
C TRP A 611 12.86 -7.49 6.22
N THR A 612 12.54 -7.80 7.48
CA THR A 612 13.54 -7.95 8.53
C THR A 612 13.94 -9.41 8.62
N ALA A 613 15.23 -9.70 8.50
CA ALA A 613 15.67 -11.06 8.28
C ALA A 613 15.31 -12.02 9.42
N ASP A 614 14.54 -13.05 9.11
CA ASP A 614 14.22 -14.17 10.00
C ASP A 614 15.27 -15.29 9.91
N HIS A 615 16.02 -15.36 8.81
CA HIS A 615 17.12 -16.28 8.58
C HIS A 615 18.29 -15.64 7.81
N ASP A 616 19.47 -16.24 7.93
CA ASP A 616 20.66 -15.93 7.15
C ASP A 616 20.59 -16.62 5.78
N ASN A 617 20.37 -15.82 4.73
CA ASN A 617 20.23 -16.29 3.35
C ASN A 617 21.60 -16.47 2.65
N ASP A 618 22.72 -16.26 3.33
CA ASP A 618 24.04 -16.73 2.85
C ASP A 618 24.55 -17.92 3.68
N TYR A 619 23.79 -18.39 4.67
CA TYR A 619 24.01 -19.68 5.31
C TYR A 619 23.53 -20.79 4.37
N SER A 620 24.40 -21.72 4.02
CA SER A 620 24.06 -22.81 3.10
C SER A 620 23.10 -23.80 3.76
N LEU A 621 21.98 -24.06 3.09
CA LEU A 621 20.99 -25.08 3.47
C LEU A 621 21.08 -26.34 2.60
N TYR A 622 22.21 -26.53 1.89
CA TYR A 622 22.40 -27.71 1.05
C TYR A 622 22.43 -29.00 1.88
N TRP A 623 21.52 -29.94 1.58
CA TRP A 623 21.25 -31.16 2.35
C TRP A 623 20.83 -30.96 3.80
N GLU A 624 20.51 -29.72 4.21
CA GLU A 624 20.11 -29.45 5.57
C GLU A 624 18.62 -29.76 5.75
N VAL A 625 18.34 -30.82 6.50
CA VAL A 625 16.97 -31.28 6.79
C VAL A 625 16.28 -30.33 7.77
N ASP A 626 17.05 -29.69 8.65
CA ASP A 626 16.56 -28.70 9.61
C ASP A 626 16.92 -27.29 9.13
N SER A 627 16.00 -26.64 8.41
CA SER A 627 16.18 -25.26 7.97
C SER A 627 16.24 -24.26 9.15
N SER A 628 15.86 -24.66 10.36
CA SER A 628 15.90 -23.77 11.53
C SER A 628 17.32 -23.39 11.96
N ILE A 629 18.35 -24.04 11.39
CA ILE A 629 19.76 -23.72 11.67
C ILE A 629 20.21 -22.40 11.06
N SER A 630 19.51 -21.86 10.05
CA SER A 630 19.82 -20.56 9.47
C SER A 630 19.04 -19.41 10.13
N GLN A 631 18.04 -19.71 10.98
CA GLN A 631 17.22 -18.69 11.63
C GLN A 631 18.05 -17.78 12.55
N ILE A 632 17.76 -16.47 12.50
CA ILE A 632 18.41 -15.38 13.24
C ILE A 632 17.40 -14.54 14.03
N SER A 633 17.88 -13.73 14.96
CA SER A 633 17.11 -12.72 15.70
C SER A 633 17.60 -11.30 15.34
N VAL A 634 16.95 -10.67 14.37
CA VAL A 634 17.19 -9.26 13.97
C VAL A 634 16.00 -8.39 14.37
N PHE A 635 16.27 -7.20 14.89
CA PHE A 635 15.26 -6.35 15.52
C PHE A 635 15.05 -5.06 14.72
N SER A 636 13.91 -4.97 14.03
CA SER A 636 13.38 -3.75 13.44
C SER A 636 12.06 -3.39 14.10
N ALA A 637 11.84 -2.12 14.43
CA ALA A 637 10.67 -1.75 15.22
C ALA A 637 9.35 -1.79 14.41
N ARG A 638 9.33 -1.22 13.21
CA ARG A 638 8.11 -0.95 12.41
C ARG A 638 8.34 -1.28 10.95
N GLY A 639 7.35 -1.91 10.31
CA GLY A 639 7.38 -2.23 8.89
C GLY A 639 7.02 -1.02 8.03
N VAL A 640 5.75 -0.89 7.67
CA VAL A 640 5.21 0.15 6.79
C VAL A 640 4.21 1.01 7.55
N LEU A 641 4.46 2.32 7.64
CA LEU A 641 3.53 3.32 8.17
C LEU A 641 3.03 4.24 7.05
N ILE A 642 1.72 4.41 6.96
CA ILE A 642 1.06 5.30 5.99
C ILE A 642 0.21 6.32 6.74
N GLU A 643 0.52 7.61 6.57
CA GLU A 643 -0.24 8.73 7.13
C GLU A 643 -0.89 9.62 6.04
N SER A 644 -0.68 9.24 4.78
CA SER A 644 -1.07 10.02 3.60
C SER A 644 -2.54 10.46 3.59
N GLN A 645 -2.80 11.72 3.25
CA GLN A 645 -4.14 12.26 2.99
C GLN A 645 -4.59 12.14 1.53
N ASP A 646 -3.75 11.58 0.66
CA ASP A 646 -3.96 11.43 -0.77
C ASP A 646 -3.75 9.96 -1.20
N PRO A 647 -4.10 9.61 -2.45
CA PRO A 647 -4.04 8.22 -2.90
C PRO A 647 -2.71 7.51 -2.69
N VAL A 648 -2.76 6.36 -2.01
CA VAL A 648 -1.65 5.41 -1.94
C VAL A 648 -2.12 4.06 -2.45
N TRP A 649 -1.41 3.50 -3.43
CA TRP A 649 -1.65 2.15 -3.92
C TRP A 649 -0.45 1.26 -3.62
N ILE A 650 -0.69 0.13 -2.97
CA ILE A 650 0.33 -0.88 -2.72
C ILE A 650 -0.14 -2.21 -3.30
N TYR A 651 0.55 -2.66 -4.35
CA TYR A 651 0.24 -3.88 -5.09
C TYR A 651 1.26 -4.99 -4.86
N GLY A 652 0.75 -6.16 -4.45
CA GLY A 652 1.54 -7.37 -4.27
C GLY A 652 2.75 -7.16 -3.36
N SER A 653 2.52 -6.72 -2.12
CA SER A 653 3.58 -6.38 -1.18
C SER A 653 3.63 -7.29 0.04
N GLY A 654 4.84 -7.42 0.60
CA GLY A 654 5.09 -8.08 1.88
C GLY A 654 5.74 -7.13 2.89
N SER A 655 5.35 -7.22 4.16
CA SER A 655 6.05 -6.56 5.27
C SER A 655 6.13 -7.56 6.41
N GLU A 656 7.34 -7.89 6.86
CA GLU A 656 7.54 -9.07 7.71
C GLU A 656 8.56 -8.83 8.83
N HIS A 657 8.28 -9.47 9.98
CA HIS A 657 9.16 -9.66 11.12
C HIS A 657 9.62 -8.39 11.84
N THR A 658 8.84 -7.32 11.77
CA THR A 658 9.02 -6.14 12.62
C THR A 658 8.27 -6.28 13.94
N ILE A 659 8.74 -5.62 14.99
CA ILE A 659 8.33 -5.90 16.38
C ILE A 659 6.94 -5.36 16.73
N MET A 660 6.55 -4.22 16.19
CA MET A 660 5.30 -3.54 16.57
C MET A 660 4.17 -3.81 15.58
N TYR A 661 4.41 -3.60 14.29
CA TYR A 661 3.43 -3.83 13.23
C TYR A 661 4.10 -3.97 11.87
N GLN A 662 3.55 -4.85 11.04
CA GLN A 662 4.00 -5.00 9.66
C GLN A 662 3.43 -3.89 8.77
N TYR A 663 2.13 -3.62 8.86
CA TYR A 663 1.48 -2.47 8.23
C TYR A 663 0.65 -1.67 9.24
N GLY A 664 0.75 -0.34 9.17
CA GLY A 664 -0.07 0.59 9.92
C GLY A 664 -0.55 1.75 9.03
N THR A 665 -1.86 2.03 9.04
CA THR A 665 -2.37 3.33 8.60
C THR A 665 -2.75 4.14 9.83
N TYR A 666 -2.30 5.39 9.89
CA TYR A 666 -2.66 6.30 10.97
C TYR A 666 -3.18 7.60 10.38
N ARG A 667 -4.46 7.88 10.63
CA ARG A 667 -5.14 9.06 10.07
C ARG A 667 -5.07 9.17 8.56
N ALA A 668 -4.81 8.07 7.85
CA ALA A 668 -4.64 8.07 6.40
C ALA A 668 -5.99 8.14 5.68
N LYS A 669 -5.95 8.56 4.40
CA LYS A 669 -7.11 8.58 3.52
C LYS A 669 -6.80 8.03 2.14
N ASN A 670 -7.75 7.32 1.52
CA ASN A 670 -7.64 6.83 0.15
C ASN A 670 -6.46 5.84 -0.02
N VAL A 671 -6.45 4.75 0.75
CA VAL A 671 -5.38 3.75 0.66
C VAL A 671 -5.93 2.45 0.07
N TYR A 672 -5.26 1.95 -0.97
CA TYR A 672 -5.49 0.62 -1.52
C TYR A 672 -4.30 -0.28 -1.18
N LEU A 673 -4.59 -1.43 -0.61
CA LEU A 673 -3.64 -2.50 -0.30
C LEU A 673 -4.11 -3.79 -0.98
N GLY A 674 -3.34 -4.39 -1.89
CA GLY A 674 -3.78 -5.63 -2.51
C GLY A 674 -2.78 -6.35 -3.44
N HIS A 675 -2.48 -7.64 -3.23
CA HIS A 675 -2.55 -8.35 -1.96
C HIS A 675 -1.46 -7.82 -1.01
N ILE A 676 -1.72 -7.86 0.31
CA ILE A 676 -0.69 -7.68 1.33
C ILE A 676 -0.45 -8.98 2.10
N GLN A 677 0.81 -9.28 2.39
CA GLN A 677 1.21 -10.42 3.19
C GLN A 677 2.09 -9.98 4.38
N THR A 678 1.97 -10.70 5.50
CA THR A 678 2.73 -10.42 6.72
C THR A 678 3.08 -11.67 7.52
N GLU A 679 4.23 -11.63 8.21
CA GLU A 679 4.61 -12.58 9.25
C GLU A 679 5.06 -11.87 10.53
N SER A 680 4.63 -12.40 11.68
CA SER A 680 5.18 -12.02 12.98
C SER A 680 6.64 -12.50 13.11
N PRO A 681 7.52 -11.77 13.80
CA PRO A 681 8.90 -12.20 14.00
C PRO A 681 8.97 -13.49 14.83
N TYR A 682 9.78 -14.46 14.39
CA TYR A 682 9.73 -15.82 14.94
C TYR A 682 10.13 -15.93 16.42
N TYR A 683 10.87 -14.93 16.92
CA TYR A 683 11.26 -14.86 18.32
C TYR A 683 10.13 -14.40 19.24
N GLN A 684 9.11 -13.69 18.74
CA GLN A 684 8.02 -13.22 19.59
C GLN A 684 7.24 -14.41 20.19
N PRO A 685 6.83 -14.31 21.47
CA PRO A 685 6.85 -13.14 22.35
C PRO A 685 8.13 -12.96 23.20
N GLU A 686 9.30 -13.47 22.79
CA GLU A 686 10.57 -13.31 23.50
C GLU A 686 11.66 -12.61 22.65
N PRO A 687 11.83 -11.29 22.76
CA PRO A 687 11.12 -10.40 23.67
C PRO A 687 9.72 -10.02 23.18
N VAL A 688 8.87 -9.61 24.12
CA VAL A 688 7.53 -9.05 23.83
C VAL A 688 7.66 -7.69 23.12
N ALA A 689 6.72 -7.36 22.25
CA ALA A 689 6.58 -6.01 21.76
C ALA A 689 6.25 -5.03 22.92
N PRO A 690 6.81 -3.80 22.93
CA PRO A 690 7.68 -3.20 21.92
C PRO A 690 9.19 -3.34 22.19
N MET A 691 9.64 -4.25 23.07
CA MET A 691 11.08 -4.41 23.38
C MET A 691 11.85 -4.91 22.14
N PRO A 692 13.08 -4.41 21.86
CA PRO A 692 13.91 -3.48 22.65
C PRO A 692 13.64 -1.98 22.43
N PHE A 693 12.59 -1.62 21.71
CA PHE A 693 12.29 -0.25 21.27
C PHE A 693 11.40 0.56 22.22
N ASN A 694 11.29 0.15 23.49
CA ASN A 694 10.39 0.78 24.48
C ASN A 694 10.56 2.30 24.59
N SER A 695 11.79 2.82 24.48
CA SER A 695 12.07 4.26 24.58
C SER A 695 11.71 5.04 23.31
N SER A 696 11.45 4.36 22.20
CA SER A 696 11.19 4.96 20.89
C SER A 696 9.72 4.89 20.45
N ILE A 697 8.80 4.41 21.29
CA ILE A 697 7.34 4.35 20.98
C ILE A 697 6.78 5.75 20.66
N VAL A 698 7.36 6.81 21.26
CA VAL A 698 6.90 8.19 21.07
C VAL A 698 7.39 8.83 19.76
N GLN A 699 8.16 8.10 18.94
CA GLN A 699 8.79 8.67 17.74
C GLN A 699 7.87 8.69 16.52
N PHE A 700 6.86 7.80 16.45
CA PHE A 700 5.93 7.74 15.34
C PHE A 700 4.49 7.72 15.86
N ASN A 701 3.60 8.41 15.16
CA ASN A 701 2.21 8.49 15.57
C ASN A 701 1.51 7.14 15.40
N GLY A 702 0.57 6.84 16.30
CA GLY A 702 -0.22 5.62 16.25
C GLY A 702 0.52 4.35 16.66
N ASP A 703 1.75 4.44 17.17
CA ASP A 703 2.48 3.26 17.64
C ASP A 703 1.74 2.52 18.76
N PRO A 704 1.68 1.18 18.72
CA PRO A 704 1.08 0.39 19.79
C PRO A 704 2.02 0.34 20.99
N ASP A 705 1.54 0.77 22.16
CA ASP A 705 2.30 0.66 23.41
C ASP A 705 2.10 -0.69 24.12
N PHE A 706 1.11 -1.48 23.66
CA PHE A 706 0.71 -2.79 24.21
C PHE A 706 0.37 -2.76 25.72
N SER A 707 0.00 -1.60 26.24
CA SER A 707 -0.33 -1.39 27.66
C SER A 707 -1.67 -2.04 28.04
N ASP A 708 -2.56 -2.23 27.07
CA ASP A 708 -3.85 -2.91 27.17
C ASP A 708 -3.72 -4.44 27.31
N CYS A 709 -2.57 -5.00 26.93
CA CYS A 709 -2.33 -6.44 26.91
C CYS A 709 -2.10 -7.07 28.29
N LYS A 710 -2.83 -8.15 28.56
CA LYS A 710 -2.77 -8.92 29.81
C LYS A 710 -1.83 -10.13 29.76
N ASP A 711 -1.60 -10.68 28.57
CA ASP A 711 -0.75 -11.85 28.33
C ASP A 711 0.33 -11.54 27.30
N LYS A 712 1.27 -12.49 27.13
CA LYS A 712 2.39 -12.35 26.19
C LYS A 712 1.95 -12.44 24.73
N GLY A 713 1.00 -13.32 24.41
CA GLY A 713 0.47 -13.50 23.05
C GLY A 713 -0.22 -12.27 22.48
N CYS A 714 -0.69 -11.37 23.35
CA CYS A 714 -1.23 -10.06 22.99
C CYS A 714 -0.12 -9.03 22.68
N LYS A 715 1.08 -9.19 23.25
CA LYS A 715 2.23 -8.29 23.09
C LYS A 715 3.14 -8.73 21.95
N GLU A 716 2.53 -8.96 20.80
CA GLU A 716 3.20 -9.39 19.57
C GLU A 716 2.81 -8.47 18.42
N ALA A 717 3.62 -8.49 17.36
CA ALA A 717 3.48 -7.56 16.26
C ALA A 717 2.14 -7.70 15.55
N TRP A 718 1.47 -6.58 15.30
CA TRP A 718 0.28 -6.58 14.47
C TRP A 718 0.63 -6.88 13.00
N GLY A 719 -0.18 -7.69 12.32
CA GLY A 719 -0.09 -7.83 10.87
C GLY A 719 -0.54 -6.55 10.17
N LEU A 720 -1.76 -6.10 10.47
CA LEU A 720 -2.34 -4.88 9.92
C LEU A 720 -3.05 -4.06 10.99
N ARG A 721 -2.78 -2.76 11.05
CA ARG A 721 -3.53 -1.80 11.86
C ARG A 721 -4.08 -0.69 10.99
N ILE A 722 -5.36 -0.38 11.16
CA ILE A 722 -6.04 0.75 10.51
C ILE A 722 -6.61 1.63 11.62
N ILE A 723 -5.93 2.74 11.89
CA ILE A 723 -6.21 3.62 13.04
C ILE A 723 -6.60 5.01 12.55
N ASP A 724 -7.72 5.53 13.06
CA ASP A 724 -8.24 6.86 12.75
C ASP A 724 -8.34 7.19 11.24
N SER A 725 -8.42 6.18 10.38
CA SER A 725 -8.26 6.31 8.93
C SER A 725 -9.60 6.26 8.20
N GLU A 726 -9.64 6.79 6.98
CA GLU A 726 -10.86 6.88 6.16
C GLU A 726 -10.60 6.32 4.74
N ASP A 727 -11.60 5.71 4.11
CA ASP A 727 -11.53 5.22 2.72
C ASP A 727 -10.35 4.26 2.48
N ILE A 728 -10.26 3.22 3.32
CA ILE A 728 -9.22 2.20 3.25
C ILE A 728 -9.80 0.94 2.63
N THR A 729 -9.24 0.51 1.50
CA THR A 729 -9.63 -0.73 0.81
C THR A 729 -8.47 -1.72 0.83
N VAL A 730 -8.71 -2.89 1.42
CA VAL A 730 -7.77 -4.00 1.43
C VAL A 730 -8.35 -5.13 0.61
N HIS A 731 -7.72 -5.43 -0.53
CA HIS A 731 -8.09 -6.55 -1.39
C HIS A 731 -7.10 -7.68 -1.19
N SER A 732 -7.51 -8.64 -0.36
CA SER A 732 -6.74 -9.81 0.05
C SER A 732 -5.62 -9.49 1.04
N ALA A 733 -5.65 -10.14 2.20
CA ALA A 733 -4.67 -10.00 3.28
C ALA A 733 -4.33 -11.35 3.90
N GLY A 734 -3.04 -11.74 3.77
CA GLY A 734 -2.48 -12.97 4.31
C GLY A 734 -1.64 -12.65 5.55
N LEU A 735 -2.17 -12.92 6.75
CA LEU A 735 -1.53 -12.51 8.00
C LEU A 735 -1.16 -13.72 8.86
N TYR A 736 0.14 -14.00 9.02
CA TYR A 736 0.60 -15.24 9.61
C TYR A 736 1.37 -15.04 10.92
N SER A 737 1.09 -15.89 11.90
CA SER A 737 1.93 -16.11 13.07
C SER A 737 2.29 -17.58 13.15
N TRP A 738 3.57 -17.90 12.92
CA TRP A 738 4.04 -19.27 12.78
C TRP A 738 4.62 -19.87 14.05
N PHE A 739 5.03 -19.03 14.99
CA PHE A 739 5.92 -19.40 16.09
C PHE A 739 5.49 -18.76 17.41
N ASP A 740 5.85 -19.44 18.50
CA ASP A 740 5.98 -18.91 19.85
C ASP A 740 7.44 -19.17 20.26
N ASN A 741 8.28 -18.13 20.22
CA ASN A 741 9.70 -18.19 20.52
C ASN A 741 10.42 -19.34 19.76
N TYR A 742 10.34 -19.31 18.43
CA TYR A 742 10.83 -20.32 17.48
C TYR A 742 10.21 -21.72 17.59
N GLY A 743 9.30 -21.96 18.54
CA GLY A 743 8.53 -23.19 18.64
C GLY A 743 7.25 -23.13 17.82
N GLN A 744 6.88 -24.23 17.15
CA GLN A 744 5.65 -24.29 16.31
C GLN A 744 4.52 -25.12 16.93
N THR A 745 4.64 -25.52 18.21
CA THR A 745 3.60 -26.32 18.89
C THR A 745 2.25 -25.60 18.95
N CYS A 746 2.28 -24.26 18.95
CA CYS A 746 1.11 -23.39 18.96
C CYS A 746 0.22 -23.52 17.70
N LEU A 747 0.78 -23.94 16.55
CA LEU A 747 0.04 -24.10 15.29
C LEU A 747 -1.05 -25.15 15.36
N LYS A 748 -0.91 -26.14 16.26
CA LYS A 748 -1.91 -27.19 16.43
C LYS A 748 -3.24 -26.65 16.94
N ASP A 749 -3.17 -25.66 17.84
CA ASP A 749 -4.34 -25.08 18.51
C ASP A 749 -4.67 -23.69 17.96
N GLU A 750 -3.91 -23.20 16.97
CA GLU A 750 -4.00 -21.85 16.38
C GLU A 750 -3.82 -20.73 17.43
N THR A 751 -2.86 -20.91 18.34
CA THR A 751 -2.64 -20.00 19.48
C THR A 751 -1.20 -19.45 19.53
N CYS A 752 -0.55 -19.25 18.38
CA CYS A 752 0.79 -18.67 18.36
C CYS A 752 0.76 -17.21 18.82
N GLN A 753 -0.26 -16.47 18.37
CA GLN A 753 -0.48 -15.08 18.74
C GLN A 753 -1.95 -14.81 19.10
N SER A 754 -2.22 -13.89 20.00
CA SER A 754 -3.59 -13.61 20.46
C SER A 754 -4.42 -12.85 19.42
N ARG A 755 -3.85 -11.84 18.74
CA ARG A 755 -4.55 -10.94 17.81
C ARG A 755 -3.63 -10.42 16.71
N ILE A 756 -4.13 -10.22 15.48
CA ILE A 756 -3.27 -9.87 14.32
C ILE A 756 -3.75 -8.74 13.40
N MET A 757 -5.05 -8.43 13.36
CA MET A 757 -5.58 -7.30 12.59
C MET A 757 -6.43 -6.39 13.49
N GLU A 758 -6.26 -5.07 13.37
CA GLU A 758 -7.00 -4.07 14.13
C GLU A 758 -7.58 -2.99 13.22
N VAL A 759 -8.85 -2.65 13.43
CA VAL A 759 -9.51 -1.47 12.87
C VAL A 759 -10.15 -0.68 14.01
N ARG A 760 -9.68 0.55 14.24
CA ARG A 760 -10.12 1.39 15.36
C ARG A 760 -10.23 2.85 14.94
N GLY A 761 -11.27 3.55 15.40
CA GLY A 761 -11.50 4.96 15.09
C GLY A 761 -11.62 5.29 13.60
N SER A 762 -11.81 4.26 12.76
CA SER A 762 -11.69 4.35 11.30
C SER A 762 -13.05 4.18 10.63
N SER A 763 -13.25 4.82 9.48
CA SER A 763 -14.52 4.79 8.74
C SER A 763 -14.31 4.45 7.27
N SER A 764 -15.35 3.97 6.61
CA SER A 764 -15.29 3.57 5.19
C SER A 764 -14.20 2.53 4.89
N VAL A 765 -14.00 1.58 5.80
CA VAL A 765 -13.02 0.50 5.64
C VAL A 765 -13.69 -0.70 4.95
N ALA A 766 -13.04 -1.24 3.92
CA ALA A 766 -13.47 -2.46 3.24
C ALA A 766 -12.31 -3.45 3.15
N VAL A 767 -12.50 -4.65 3.70
CA VAL A 767 -11.50 -5.72 3.64
C VAL A 767 -12.10 -6.94 2.94
N TYR A 768 -11.41 -7.43 1.92
CA TYR A 768 -11.80 -8.60 1.15
C TYR A 768 -10.76 -9.70 1.30
N ASN A 769 -11.20 -10.97 1.32
CA ASN A 769 -10.33 -12.16 1.37
C ASN A 769 -9.24 -12.07 2.46
N ILE A 770 -9.66 -12.12 3.74
CA ILE A 770 -8.78 -12.23 4.90
C ILE A 770 -8.49 -13.70 5.16
N PHE A 771 -7.23 -14.05 5.27
CA PHE A 771 -6.80 -15.37 5.70
C PHE A 771 -5.60 -15.28 6.64
N THR A 772 -5.74 -15.94 7.78
CA THR A 772 -4.76 -15.88 8.86
C THR A 772 -4.32 -17.27 9.29
N LYS A 773 -3.21 -17.34 10.01
CA LYS A 773 -2.68 -18.58 10.57
C LYS A 773 -2.08 -18.38 11.95
N GLY A 774 -2.32 -19.31 12.87
CA GLY A 774 -1.72 -19.33 14.21
C GLY A 774 -2.24 -18.26 15.15
N VAL A 775 -3.43 -17.72 14.91
CA VAL A 775 -3.96 -16.57 15.67
C VAL A 775 -5.31 -16.87 16.30
N VAL A 776 -5.57 -16.36 17.51
CA VAL A 776 -6.85 -16.56 18.20
C VAL A 776 -7.94 -15.61 17.67
N GLU A 777 -7.62 -14.33 17.57
CA GLU A 777 -8.47 -13.26 17.03
C GLU A 777 -7.91 -12.80 15.68
N LEU A 778 -8.59 -13.15 14.58
CA LEU A 778 -8.11 -12.79 13.24
C LEU A 778 -8.31 -11.30 12.94
N ALA A 779 -9.28 -10.65 13.59
CA ALA A 779 -9.57 -9.23 13.44
C ALA A 779 -10.27 -8.68 14.68
N THR A 780 -9.90 -7.45 15.04
CA THR A 780 -10.43 -6.70 16.17
C THR A 780 -10.99 -5.37 15.66
N GLY A 781 -12.24 -5.08 16.02
CA GLY A 781 -12.87 -3.76 15.85
C GLY A 781 -12.90 -2.99 17.16
N GLU A 782 -13.62 -1.86 17.21
CA GLU A 782 -13.66 -0.98 18.38
C GLU A 782 -14.06 -1.70 19.69
N ASP A 783 -15.20 -2.40 19.67
CA ASP A 783 -15.79 -3.06 20.86
C ASP A 783 -15.98 -4.58 20.68
N TYR A 784 -15.38 -5.17 19.63
CA TYR A 784 -15.59 -6.58 19.28
C TYR A 784 -14.35 -7.21 18.65
N ASN A 785 -14.33 -8.55 18.64
CA ASN A 785 -13.35 -9.34 17.89
C ASN A 785 -14.03 -10.43 17.06
N ILE A 786 -13.34 -10.87 16.03
CA ILE A 786 -13.70 -12.00 15.19
C ILE A 786 -12.72 -13.14 15.51
N SER A 787 -13.27 -14.22 16.05
CA SER A 787 -12.52 -15.42 16.40
C SER A 787 -12.10 -16.21 15.16
N SER A 788 -10.85 -16.65 15.13
CA SER A 788 -10.34 -17.54 14.08
C SER A 788 -11.10 -18.87 14.00
N LYS A 789 -11.63 -19.36 15.13
CA LYS A 789 -12.39 -20.61 15.17
C LYS A 789 -13.64 -20.58 14.29
N ASP A 790 -14.23 -19.40 14.10
CA ASP A 790 -15.45 -19.25 13.30
C ASP A 790 -15.15 -19.20 11.80
N ALA A 791 -13.89 -18.90 11.44
CA ALA A 791 -13.44 -18.72 10.06
C ALA A 791 -12.45 -19.79 9.58
N GLN A 792 -11.96 -20.69 10.44
CA GLN A 792 -10.98 -21.74 10.10
C GLN A 792 -11.48 -22.65 8.98
N GLN A 793 -10.72 -22.74 7.87
CA GLN A 793 -11.05 -23.53 6.69
C GLN A 793 -9.80 -24.18 6.10
N GLY A 794 -9.52 -25.41 6.53
CA GLY A 794 -8.30 -26.11 6.14
C GLY A 794 -7.10 -25.53 6.86
N TYR A 795 -6.07 -25.13 6.11
CA TYR A 795 -4.80 -24.65 6.67
C TYR A 795 -4.93 -23.27 7.31
N THR A 796 -5.69 -22.35 6.71
CA THR A 796 -5.88 -20.96 7.12
C THR A 796 -7.32 -20.68 7.55
N THR A 797 -7.55 -19.53 8.18
CA THR A 797 -8.88 -18.92 8.24
C THR A 797 -9.28 -18.34 6.89
N GLU A 798 -10.57 -18.17 6.62
CA GLU A 798 -11.05 -17.64 5.34
C GLU A 798 -12.31 -16.76 5.52
N ILE A 799 -12.16 -15.44 5.39
CA ILE A 799 -13.26 -14.46 5.32
C ILE A 799 -13.27 -13.78 3.96
N SER A 800 -14.40 -13.84 3.25
CA SER A 800 -14.54 -13.25 1.91
C SER A 800 -14.71 -11.73 1.97
N VAL A 801 -15.52 -11.22 2.89
CA VAL A 801 -15.82 -9.79 3.04
C VAL A 801 -15.87 -9.45 4.52
N TRP A 802 -15.24 -8.36 4.91
CA TRP A 802 -15.45 -7.72 6.19
C TRP A 802 -15.62 -6.22 5.98
N PHE A 803 -16.75 -5.69 6.44
CA PHE A 803 -16.98 -4.26 6.61
C PHE A 803 -16.99 -3.97 8.12
N PRO A 804 -15.89 -3.46 8.68
CA PRO A 804 -15.84 -3.03 10.08
C PRO A 804 -16.95 -2.02 10.39
N ALA A 805 -17.37 -1.95 11.66
CA ALA A 805 -18.16 -0.82 12.12
C ALA A 805 -17.34 0.47 11.94
N ASP A 806 -17.98 1.54 11.46
CA ASP A 806 -17.35 2.86 11.45
C ASP A 806 -17.09 3.29 12.90
N GLY A 807 -15.83 3.56 13.20
CA GLY A 807 -15.39 4.15 14.45
C GLY A 807 -15.32 5.66 14.37
N THR A 808 -15.27 6.31 15.53
CA THR A 808 -14.99 7.75 15.61
C THR A 808 -13.50 7.88 15.91
N PRO A 809 -12.71 8.65 15.14
CA PRO A 809 -11.30 8.83 15.43
C PRO A 809 -11.10 9.19 16.90
N GLU A 810 -10.18 8.51 17.58
CA GLU A 810 -9.85 8.89 18.94
C GLU A 810 -9.21 10.28 18.88
N ASP A 811 -9.78 11.24 19.60
CA ASP A 811 -9.10 12.51 19.84
C ASP A 811 -7.91 12.22 20.78
N ASP A 812 -6.79 11.75 20.21
CA ASP A 812 -5.51 11.59 20.90
C ASP A 812 -4.98 12.91 21.47
N TYR A 813 -5.65 14.02 21.15
CA TYR A 813 -5.34 15.33 21.66
C TYR A 813 -6.52 16.31 21.63
N PRO A 814 -6.60 17.23 22.60
CA PRO A 814 -7.66 18.22 22.65
C PRO A 814 -7.64 19.09 21.39
N VAL A 815 -8.77 19.12 20.67
CA VAL A 815 -9.07 20.16 19.69
C VAL A 815 -9.48 21.41 20.46
N VAL A 816 -8.63 22.43 20.46
CA VAL A 816 -8.90 23.69 21.13
C VAL A 816 -9.35 24.70 20.08
N TYR A 817 -10.67 24.92 20.03
CA TYR A 817 -11.24 26.01 19.27
C TYR A 817 -10.86 27.32 19.96
N LEU A 818 -10.12 28.15 19.24
CA LEU A 818 -9.68 29.43 19.79
C LEU A 818 -10.80 30.45 19.68
N ASP A 819 -11.04 31.15 20.78
CA ASP A 819 -11.94 32.28 20.80
C ASP A 819 -11.38 33.44 19.95
N PRO A 820 -12.20 34.24 19.22
CA PRO A 820 -11.73 35.40 18.46
C PRO A 820 -10.86 36.37 19.27
N THR A 821 -10.94 36.37 20.59
CA THR A 821 -10.08 37.12 21.52
C THR A 821 -8.60 36.73 21.44
N VAL A 822 -8.23 35.60 20.82
CA VAL A 822 -6.82 35.27 20.54
C VAL A 822 -6.14 36.34 19.65
N TYR A 823 -6.92 37.06 18.84
CA TYR A 823 -6.43 38.21 18.05
C TYR A 823 -6.32 39.52 18.85
N SER A 824 -6.87 39.56 20.06
CA SER A 824 -6.77 40.71 20.98
C SER A 824 -5.67 40.53 22.03
N GLY A 825 -4.82 39.51 21.89
CA GLY A 825 -3.68 39.27 22.77
C GLY A 825 -3.97 38.36 23.97
N VAL A 826 -5.10 37.66 23.98
CA VAL A 826 -5.35 36.58 24.94
C VAL A 826 -4.53 35.35 24.50
N PRO A 827 -3.61 34.83 25.33
CA PRO A 827 -2.82 33.67 24.96
C PRO A 827 -3.69 32.41 24.94
N ALA A 828 -3.61 31.66 23.84
CA ALA A 828 -4.16 30.32 23.76
C ALA A 828 -3.18 29.31 24.35
N GLN A 829 -3.70 28.33 25.08
CA GLN A 829 -2.90 27.26 25.70
C GLN A 829 -3.47 25.88 25.34
N CYS A 830 -2.58 24.98 24.95
CA CYS A 830 -2.87 23.56 24.87
C CYS A 830 -1.63 22.77 25.30
N THR A 831 -1.83 21.51 25.64
CA THR A 831 -0.75 20.56 25.90
C THR A 831 -0.53 19.74 24.62
N PRO A 832 0.64 19.81 23.96
CA PRO A 832 0.93 19.01 22.77
C PRO A 832 0.95 17.49 23.05
N PRO A 833 0.59 16.64 22.06
CA PRO A 833 0.05 17.03 20.75
C PRO A 833 -1.31 17.73 20.91
N CYS A 834 -1.62 18.71 20.06
CA CYS A 834 -2.91 19.42 20.10
C CYS A 834 -3.19 20.08 18.75
N LYS A 835 -4.48 20.32 18.47
CA LYS A 835 -4.92 21.07 17.29
C LYS A 835 -5.57 22.37 17.71
N LEU A 836 -4.95 23.48 17.32
CA LEU A 836 -5.52 24.81 17.51
C LEU A 836 -6.31 25.21 16.26
N VAL A 837 -7.60 25.45 16.43
CA VAL A 837 -8.48 25.90 15.35
C VAL A 837 -8.69 27.40 15.49
N PHE A 838 -8.17 28.18 14.53
CA PHE A 838 -8.30 29.64 14.59
C PHE A 838 -9.71 30.10 14.18
N PRO A 839 -10.30 31.06 14.90
CA PRO A 839 -11.58 31.62 14.56
C PRO A 839 -11.40 32.50 13.33
N LEU A 840 -11.97 32.11 12.19
CA LEU A 840 -12.03 32.96 10.99
C LEU A 840 -13.39 33.64 10.91
N LYS A 841 -13.44 34.96 11.11
CA LYS A 841 -14.59 35.79 10.71
C LYS A 841 -14.34 36.36 9.32
N LEU A 842 -14.83 35.67 8.29
CA LEU A 842 -14.92 36.24 6.95
C LEU A 842 -16.19 37.08 6.85
N LYS A 843 -16.05 38.38 6.57
CA LYS A 843 -17.21 39.21 6.21
C LYS A 843 -17.73 38.80 4.82
N PRO A 844 -19.04 38.88 4.55
CA PRO A 844 -19.59 38.63 3.22
C PRO A 844 -18.97 39.59 2.20
N GLY A 845 -18.13 39.06 1.30
CA GLY A 845 -17.45 39.85 0.27
C GLY A 845 -16.46 39.00 -0.51
N LYS A 846 -16.33 39.24 -1.82
CA LYS A 846 -15.40 38.53 -2.72
C LYS A 846 -13.94 38.82 -2.34
N ALA A 847 -13.36 38.00 -1.46
CA ALA A 847 -11.92 38.00 -1.18
C ALA A 847 -11.22 36.96 -2.08
N THR A 848 -10.14 37.36 -2.75
CA THR A 848 -9.35 36.50 -3.66
C THR A 848 -7.97 36.10 -3.11
N SER A 849 -7.59 36.50 -1.89
CA SER A 849 -6.40 36.02 -1.16
C SER A 849 -6.37 36.54 0.28
N ILE A 850 -5.89 35.72 1.23
CA ILE A 850 -5.61 36.10 2.63
C ILE A 850 -4.11 35.90 2.88
N THR A 851 -3.41 36.88 3.44
CA THR A 851 -2.01 36.76 3.89
C THR A 851 -1.98 36.95 5.39
N VAL A 852 -1.58 35.93 6.15
CA VAL A 852 -1.39 35.99 7.60
C VAL A 852 0.11 36.13 7.87
N THR A 853 0.52 37.22 8.51
CA THR A 853 1.93 37.44 8.88
C THR A 853 2.07 37.17 10.38
N VAL A 854 2.78 36.11 10.76
CA VAL A 854 3.06 35.78 12.16
C VAL A 854 4.41 36.39 12.54
N SER A 855 4.48 37.08 13.69
CA SER A 855 5.73 37.64 14.20
C SER A 855 6.57 36.56 14.89
N GLU A 856 7.90 36.72 14.89
CA GLU A 856 8.86 35.75 15.44
C GLU A 856 8.60 35.47 16.93
N ILE A 857 8.40 34.19 17.28
CA ILE A 857 8.00 33.74 18.62
C ILE A 857 9.23 33.29 19.41
N THR A 858 9.41 33.82 20.62
CA THR A 858 10.49 33.44 21.54
C THR A 858 10.07 32.29 22.45
N VAL A 859 10.10 31.06 21.91
CA VAL A 859 10.58 29.85 22.60
C VAL A 859 10.89 28.81 21.52
N THR A 860 12.18 28.54 21.34
CA THR A 860 12.82 27.42 20.62
C THR A 860 11.91 26.53 19.75
N TRP A 861 11.71 26.98 18.50
CA TRP A 861 11.40 26.28 17.23
C TRP A 861 10.07 25.54 17.03
N MET A 862 9.26 25.99 16.05
CA MET A 862 8.61 25.18 15.00
C MET A 862 8.36 26.00 13.72
N SER A 863 8.45 25.36 12.55
CA SER A 863 8.28 25.93 11.20
C SER A 863 6.82 25.83 10.72
N TYR A 864 6.35 26.78 9.89
CA TYR A 864 5.06 26.69 9.19
C TYR A 864 5.16 27.18 7.73
N SER A 865 4.25 26.72 6.86
CA SER A 865 4.21 27.03 5.41
C SER A 865 2.99 27.89 5.02
N ASN A 866 3.17 28.76 4.01
CA ASN A 866 2.08 29.56 3.42
C ASN A 866 1.27 28.74 2.40
N VAL A 867 -0.06 28.80 2.44
CA VAL A 867 -0.94 28.26 1.38
C VAL A 867 -1.28 29.36 0.38
N ILE A 868 -0.83 29.23 -0.87
CA ILE A 868 -1.17 30.16 -1.96
C ILE A 868 -2.33 29.57 -2.77
N ILE A 869 -3.47 30.27 -2.81
CA ILE A 869 -4.58 29.93 -3.71
C ILE A 869 -4.59 30.91 -4.89
N SER A 870 -4.27 30.43 -6.09
CA SER A 870 -4.32 31.23 -7.32
C SER A 870 -5.74 31.30 -7.90
N ASN A 871 -6.13 32.50 -8.31
CA ASN A 871 -7.48 32.87 -8.77
C ASN A 871 -7.84 32.21 -10.12
N GLY A 872 -8.97 31.48 -10.22
CA GLY A 872 -9.47 31.04 -11.54
C GLY A 872 -10.44 29.85 -11.64
N GLN A 873 -10.72 29.06 -10.60
CA GLN A 873 -11.70 27.97 -10.69
C GLN A 873 -13.05 28.39 -10.08
N SER A 874 -14.04 28.64 -10.94
CA SER A 874 -15.43 28.76 -10.53
C SER A 874 -16.02 27.37 -10.30
N SER A 875 -16.42 27.06 -9.06
CA SER A 875 -17.43 26.05 -8.77
C SER A 875 -18.28 26.55 -7.60
N LYS A 876 -19.60 26.37 -7.70
CA LYS A 876 -20.55 26.62 -6.62
C LYS A 876 -20.32 25.58 -5.51
N THR A 877 -19.38 25.85 -4.62
CA THR A 877 -19.26 25.11 -3.36
C THR A 877 -18.66 26.06 -2.34
N THR A 878 -19.35 26.25 -1.22
CA THR A 878 -18.82 26.97 -0.06
C THR A 878 -17.62 26.18 0.44
N ILE A 879 -16.43 26.73 0.29
CA ILE A 879 -15.22 26.22 0.95
C ILE A 879 -15.25 26.83 2.36
N THR A 880 -15.28 26.00 3.39
CA THR A 880 -14.96 26.41 4.76
C THR A 880 -13.49 26.10 5.02
N PRO A 881 -12.56 27.05 4.83
CA PRO A 881 -11.18 26.81 5.22
C PRO A 881 -11.10 26.90 6.75
N TYR A 882 -10.83 25.80 7.42
CA TYR A 882 -10.34 25.84 8.80
C TYR A 882 -8.83 26.08 8.72
N LEU A 883 -8.36 27.25 9.17
CA LEU A 883 -6.94 27.46 9.39
C LEU A 883 -6.59 26.77 10.72
N SER A 884 -5.96 25.61 10.65
CA SER A 884 -5.44 24.91 11.83
C SER A 884 -3.92 24.93 11.82
N VAL A 885 -3.33 25.01 13.00
CA VAL A 885 -1.89 24.79 13.22
C VAL A 885 -1.76 23.54 14.07
N ASP A 886 -1.05 22.56 13.53
CA ASP A 886 -0.72 21.33 14.23
C ASP A 886 0.54 21.58 15.08
N LEU A 887 0.44 21.32 16.39
CA LEU A 887 1.56 21.44 17.31
C LEU A 887 2.09 20.03 17.64
N PRO A 888 3.20 19.56 17.03
CA PRO A 888 3.81 18.28 17.37
C PRO A 888 4.38 18.26 18.78
N SER A 889 4.71 17.06 19.25
CA SER A 889 5.36 16.81 20.53
C SER A 889 6.73 17.50 20.60
N VAL A 890 7.02 18.15 21.74
CA VAL A 890 8.32 18.82 21.98
C VAL A 890 9.31 17.80 22.57
N PRO A 891 10.39 17.41 21.86
CA PRO A 891 11.40 16.52 22.42
C PRO A 891 12.29 17.32 23.39
N SER A 892 12.12 17.10 24.70
CA SER A 892 13.05 17.62 25.70
C SER A 892 13.46 16.53 26.70
N PRO A 893 14.75 16.30 26.95
CA PRO A 893 15.27 15.22 27.81
C PRO A 893 15.01 15.43 29.32
N THR A 894 14.30 16.48 29.72
CA THR A 894 14.12 16.86 31.14
C THR A 894 12.74 17.42 31.49
N ALA A 895 11.69 17.14 30.70
CA ALA A 895 10.35 17.63 31.08
C ALA A 895 9.87 16.97 32.39
N PRO A 896 9.41 17.75 33.40
CA PRO A 896 8.73 17.19 34.57
C PRO A 896 7.41 16.52 34.14
N PRO A 897 6.75 15.71 35.00
CA PRO A 897 5.55 14.92 34.66
C PRO A 897 4.37 15.70 34.04
N ASN A 898 4.42 17.04 34.08
CA ASN A 898 3.52 17.96 33.40
C ASN A 898 4.35 19.02 32.65
N PRO A 899 4.52 18.95 31.31
CA PRO A 899 5.13 20.04 30.56
C PRO A 899 4.26 21.30 30.67
N PRO A 900 4.87 22.51 30.76
CA PRO A 900 4.10 23.75 30.81
C PRO A 900 3.34 23.96 29.48
N PRO A 901 2.11 24.52 29.51
CA PRO A 901 1.33 24.78 28.31
C PRO A 901 2.08 25.69 27.33
N ILE A 902 1.96 25.40 26.03
CA ILE A 902 2.48 26.30 24.98
C ILE A 902 1.55 27.51 24.93
N SER A 903 2.11 28.69 25.19
CA SER A 903 1.40 29.97 25.08
C SER A 903 1.74 30.61 23.75
N LEU A 904 0.76 30.77 22.86
CA LEU A 904 0.94 31.55 21.64
C LEU A 904 1.06 33.05 21.98
N PRO A 905 1.95 33.83 21.32
CA PRO A 905 1.97 35.28 21.44
C PRO A 905 0.76 35.90 20.70
N PRO A 906 0.48 37.20 20.94
CA PRO A 906 -0.60 37.92 20.26
C PRO A 906 -0.48 37.81 18.74
N ILE A 907 -1.48 37.23 18.10
CA ILE A 907 -1.54 37.15 16.63
C ILE A 907 -2.17 38.45 16.13
N THR A 908 -1.46 39.17 15.28
CA THR A 908 -1.99 40.37 14.62
C THR A 908 -3.15 39.99 13.71
N LYS A 909 -4.33 40.55 14.00
CA LYS A 909 -5.52 40.49 13.13
C LYS A 909 -5.13 40.86 11.68
N PRO A 910 -5.53 40.10 10.66
CA PRO A 910 -5.28 40.48 9.27
C PRO A 910 -5.85 41.88 9.01
N GLU A 911 -5.02 42.80 8.51
CA GLU A 911 -5.46 44.16 8.20
C GLU A 911 -6.47 44.16 7.05
N TYR A 912 -7.65 44.71 7.34
CA TYR A 912 -8.68 45.00 6.34
C TYR A 912 -8.32 46.31 5.63
N THR A 913 -7.82 46.25 4.40
CA THR A 913 -7.62 47.43 3.54
C THR A 913 -8.80 47.66 2.59
N GLY A 914 -10.02 47.56 3.11
CA GLY A 914 -11.25 47.97 2.42
C GLY A 914 -11.79 49.27 3.02
N PRO A 915 -12.58 50.07 2.28
CA PRO A 915 -13.09 51.33 2.80
C PRO A 915 -14.00 51.09 4.02
N GLU A 916 -13.79 51.88 5.08
CA GLU A 916 -14.61 51.87 6.30
C GLU A 916 -16.04 52.34 6.01
N SER A 917 -17.02 51.65 6.60
CA SER A 917 -18.42 52.08 6.66
C SER A 917 -18.69 52.82 7.98
N ASP A 918 -19.22 54.04 7.87
CA ASP A 918 -19.56 54.96 8.96
C ASP A 918 -20.59 54.38 9.96
N PRO A 919 -20.25 54.24 11.26
CA PRO A 919 -21.15 53.73 12.30
C PRO A 919 -22.28 54.70 12.71
N ASN A 920 -22.40 55.87 12.06
CA ASN A 920 -23.47 56.84 12.34
C ASN A 920 -24.66 56.82 11.36
N LYS A 921 -24.76 55.83 10.47
CA LYS A 921 -25.95 55.69 9.60
C LYS A 921 -26.93 54.64 10.13
N PRO A 922 -28.23 54.99 10.32
CA PRO A 922 -29.23 53.99 10.68
C PRO A 922 -29.36 52.95 9.56
N THR A 923 -29.27 51.68 9.93
CA THR A 923 -29.48 50.55 9.03
C THR A 923 -30.95 50.17 8.98
N ARG A 924 -31.37 49.56 7.87
CA ARG A 924 -32.70 48.93 7.76
C ARG A 924 -32.87 47.91 8.89
N TRP A 925 -34.08 47.73 9.40
CA TRP A 925 -34.38 46.68 10.38
C TRP A 925 -33.80 45.32 9.93
N PRO A 926 -33.27 44.51 10.86
CA PRO A 926 -32.75 43.20 10.53
C PRO A 926 -33.88 42.32 9.99
N THR A 927 -33.58 41.46 9.02
CA THR A 927 -34.60 40.60 8.38
C THR A 927 -34.97 39.39 9.21
N ASP A 928 -34.14 39.05 10.20
CA ASP A 928 -34.20 37.79 10.96
C ASP A 928 -34.48 38.07 12.46
N LEU A 929 -35.33 39.07 12.76
CA LEU A 929 -35.78 39.35 14.12
C LEU A 929 -36.94 38.42 14.46
N ASP A 930 -36.81 37.65 15.54
CA ASP A 930 -37.85 36.69 15.96
C ASP A 930 -38.21 36.92 17.44
N PRO A 931 -39.26 37.72 17.73
CA PRO A 931 -39.70 37.94 19.09
C PRO A 931 -40.49 36.76 19.64
N THR A 932 -40.05 36.23 20.77
CA THR A 932 -40.71 35.12 21.46
C THR A 932 -41.61 35.63 22.59
N PRO A 933 -42.85 35.13 22.72
CA PRO A 933 -43.76 35.55 23.78
C PRO A 933 -43.33 34.98 25.14
N VAL A 934 -43.38 35.82 26.18
CA VAL A 934 -43.05 35.45 27.55
C VAL A 934 -44.34 35.40 28.39
N PRO A 935 -44.67 34.26 29.03
CA PRO A 935 -45.92 34.11 29.78
C PRO A 935 -45.89 34.72 31.17
N THR A 936 -44.71 35.03 31.71
CA THR A 936 -44.53 35.70 33.00
C THR A 936 -44.48 37.21 32.82
N PRO A 937 -45.05 37.99 33.77
CA PRO A 937 -45.01 39.44 33.69
C PRO A 937 -43.58 39.97 33.78
N VAL A 938 -43.18 40.72 32.75
CA VAL A 938 -41.90 41.45 32.69
C VAL A 938 -42.12 42.90 33.16
N PRO A 939 -41.27 43.44 34.05
CA PRO A 939 -41.30 44.85 34.49
C PRO A 939 -41.34 45.84 33.32
N GLU A 940 -41.91 47.03 33.54
CA GLU A 940 -42.01 48.06 32.48
C GLU A 940 -40.63 48.55 32.01
N GLU A 941 -39.63 48.46 32.89
CA GLU A 941 -38.22 48.74 32.61
C GLU A 941 -37.51 47.66 31.77
N GLY A 942 -38.16 46.52 31.51
CA GLY A 942 -37.52 45.36 30.89
C GLY A 942 -36.67 44.55 31.87
N GLU A 943 -36.34 43.33 31.48
CA GLU A 943 -35.40 42.45 32.18
C GLU A 943 -34.34 41.97 31.18
N ASP A 944 -33.11 41.94 31.66
CA ASP A 944 -31.98 41.38 30.93
C ASP A 944 -31.76 39.98 31.50
N ASP A 945 -31.90 38.95 30.69
CA ASP A 945 -31.81 37.55 31.10
C ASP A 945 -30.34 37.09 31.11
N ASN A 946 -29.46 37.90 31.71
CA ASN A 946 -28.02 37.62 31.74
C ASN A 946 -27.67 36.61 32.85
N ASP A 947 -28.12 35.36 32.68
CA ASP A 947 -27.54 34.22 33.41
C ASP A 947 -26.47 33.47 32.57
N ASP A 948 -26.30 33.77 31.27
CA ASP A 948 -25.20 33.30 30.42
C ASP A 948 -24.66 34.46 29.54
N ASP A 949 -23.34 34.71 29.57
CA ASP A 949 -22.67 35.90 28.98
C ASP A 949 -22.62 35.93 27.42
N ASP A 950 -23.50 35.21 26.69
CA ASP A 950 -23.34 35.02 25.23
C ASP A 950 -24.61 35.06 24.34
N ASP A 951 -25.81 35.38 24.85
CA ASP A 951 -27.01 35.58 24.03
C ASP A 951 -27.54 37.03 24.07
N ASN A 952 -27.66 37.68 22.90
CA ASN A 952 -28.23 39.04 22.80
C ASN A 952 -29.77 39.04 22.95
N HIS A 953 -30.27 38.35 23.97
CA HIS A 953 -31.69 38.14 24.24
C HIS A 953 -32.16 39.05 25.36
N TYR A 954 -33.16 39.90 25.10
CA TYR A 954 -33.64 40.86 26.09
C TYR A 954 -35.16 40.79 26.23
N LYS A 955 -35.67 40.90 27.46
CA LYS A 955 -37.10 40.84 27.75
C LYS A 955 -37.69 42.22 28.00
N THR A 956 -38.87 42.46 27.47
CA THR A 956 -39.62 43.71 27.63
C THR A 956 -41.05 43.45 28.02
N SER A 957 -41.65 44.39 28.75
CA SER A 957 -43.07 44.33 29.07
C SER A 957 -43.94 44.34 27.80
N CYS A 958 -45.04 43.61 27.81
CA CYS A 958 -46.03 43.62 26.74
C CYS A 958 -46.78 44.97 26.58
N LYS A 959 -46.42 46.00 27.36
CA LYS A 959 -47.08 47.32 27.42
C LYS A 959 -46.22 48.47 26.83
N LEU A 960 -45.27 48.19 25.94
CA LEU A 960 -44.45 49.24 25.35
C LEU A 960 -45.32 50.24 24.57
N TRP A 961 -45.01 51.54 24.68
CA TRP A 961 -45.83 52.60 24.09
C TRP A 961 -45.96 52.54 22.56
N PHE A 962 -45.01 51.90 21.88
CA PHE A 962 -45.03 51.65 20.41
C PHE A 962 -45.32 50.19 20.06
N PHE A 963 -45.40 49.29 21.05
CA PHE A 963 -45.63 47.86 20.89
C PHE A 963 -46.31 47.27 22.15
N SER A 964 -47.61 47.51 22.28
CA SER A 964 -48.40 47.15 23.48
C SER A 964 -49.34 45.97 23.21
N ILE A 965 -48.82 44.75 23.20
CA ILE A 965 -49.56 43.51 22.91
C ILE A 965 -49.43 42.53 24.07
N CYS A 966 -50.37 42.62 25.03
CA CYS A 966 -50.58 41.65 26.09
C CYS A 966 -51.81 40.81 25.75
N ILE A 967 -51.69 39.48 25.71
CA ILE A 967 -52.77 38.58 25.29
C ILE A 967 -52.97 37.52 26.35
N SER A 968 -54.18 37.38 26.86
CA SER A 968 -54.56 36.29 27.77
C SER A 968 -55.79 35.61 27.19
N TRP A 969 -55.61 34.42 26.64
CA TRP A 969 -56.68 33.62 26.04
C TRP A 969 -56.73 32.21 26.65
N PRO A 970 -57.65 31.97 27.61
CA PRO A 970 -57.88 30.63 28.16
C PRO A 970 -58.60 29.75 27.12
N GLY A 971 -58.04 28.58 26.80
CA GLY A 971 -58.54 27.67 25.76
C GLY A 971 -57.55 26.55 25.40
N PRO A 972 -57.78 25.76 24.33
CA PRO A 972 -56.97 24.58 23.98
C PRO A 972 -55.51 24.87 23.62
N PHE A 973 -55.12 26.13 23.45
CA PHE A 973 -53.75 26.58 23.20
C PHE A 973 -53.12 27.31 24.39
N ASP A 974 -53.90 27.57 25.47
CA ASP A 974 -53.51 28.24 26.72
C ASP A 974 -52.44 29.33 26.58
N ILE A 975 -52.79 30.42 25.88
CA ILE A 975 -51.85 31.51 25.57
C ILE A 975 -52.00 32.63 26.60
N ASP A 976 -50.97 32.85 27.41
CA ASP A 976 -50.80 34.04 28.25
C ASP A 976 -49.48 34.71 27.85
N ILE A 977 -49.53 35.96 27.39
CA ILE A 977 -48.38 36.77 26.96
C ILE A 977 -48.35 38.00 27.85
N GLN A 978 -47.41 38.00 28.79
CA GLN A 978 -47.19 39.10 29.73
C GLN A 978 -45.85 39.83 29.50
N GLY A 979 -45.06 39.39 28.52
CA GLY A 979 -43.83 40.03 28.03
C GLY A 979 -43.41 39.51 26.66
N TRP A 980 -42.33 40.07 26.12
CA TRP A 980 -41.70 39.66 24.87
C TRP A 980 -40.18 39.60 25.05
N GLU A 981 -39.57 38.53 24.57
CA GLU A 981 -38.12 38.35 24.46
C GLU A 981 -37.69 38.56 23.01
N TRP A 982 -36.51 39.13 22.82
CA TRP A 982 -36.07 39.62 21.53
C TRP A 982 -34.57 39.39 21.30
N ASN A 983 -34.18 39.14 20.06
CA ASN A 983 -32.80 38.87 19.66
C ASN A 983 -32.19 39.98 18.77
N PHE A 984 -32.07 41.22 19.28
CA PHE A 984 -31.47 42.28 18.46
C PHE A 984 -29.96 42.11 18.34
N PRO A 985 -29.40 42.20 17.12
CA PRO A 985 -27.96 42.38 16.99
C PRO A 985 -27.56 43.77 17.50
N ILE A 986 -26.32 43.89 17.97
CA ILE A 986 -25.75 45.16 18.42
C ILE A 986 -25.76 46.19 17.27
N GLY A 987 -26.32 47.38 17.52
CA GLY A 987 -26.45 48.42 16.50
C GLY A 987 -27.61 49.40 16.72
N LYS A 988 -27.79 50.34 15.77
CA LYS A 988 -28.92 51.28 15.71
C LYS A 988 -29.92 50.85 14.64
N TRP A 989 -31.15 50.59 15.05
CA TRP A 989 -32.23 50.06 14.21
C TRP A 989 -33.40 51.04 14.12
N GLY A 990 -33.99 51.17 12.92
CA GLY A 990 -35.09 52.11 12.70
C GLY A 990 -34.62 53.58 12.59
N PRO A 991 -35.54 54.56 12.68
CA PRO A 991 -37.00 54.41 12.77
C PRO A 991 -37.59 53.96 11.44
N GLY A 992 -38.65 53.15 11.46
CA GLY A 992 -39.22 52.60 10.22
C GLY A 992 -40.42 51.69 10.48
N PRO A 993 -41.04 51.14 9.42
CA PRO A 993 -42.08 50.12 9.61
C PRO A 993 -41.51 48.98 10.47
N PRO A 994 -42.31 48.38 11.36
CA PRO A 994 -41.82 47.31 12.21
C PRO A 994 -41.26 46.15 11.38
N PRO A 995 -40.29 45.42 11.93
CA PRO A 995 -39.85 44.17 11.33
C PRO A 995 -41.03 43.18 11.25
N PRO A 996 -40.98 42.20 10.34
CA PRO A 996 -41.93 41.08 10.33
C PRO A 996 -41.91 40.39 11.71
N ILE A 997 -43.09 40.07 12.24
CA ILE A 997 -43.23 39.35 13.51
C ILE A 997 -44.04 38.09 13.22
N ASP A 998 -43.50 36.95 13.62
CA ASP A 998 -44.20 35.67 13.54
C ASP A 998 -45.11 35.52 14.76
N TRP A 999 -46.43 35.47 14.51
CA TRP A 999 -47.43 35.36 15.58
C TRP A 999 -47.66 33.90 15.98
N PRO A 1000 -47.95 33.61 17.27
CA PRO A 1000 -48.34 32.28 17.70
C PRO A 1000 -49.52 31.72 16.86
N PRO A 1001 -49.58 30.39 16.64
CA PRO A 1001 -50.62 29.77 15.84
C PRO A 1001 -52.03 30.18 16.31
N GLY A 1002 -52.83 30.75 15.40
CA GLY A 1002 -54.21 31.19 15.66
C GLY A 1002 -54.41 32.69 15.88
N ILE A 1003 -53.34 33.49 15.90
CA ILE A 1003 -53.42 34.96 15.97
C ILE A 1003 -53.08 35.55 14.59
N THR A 1004 -53.94 36.42 14.05
CA THR A 1004 -53.67 37.15 12.80
C THR A 1004 -54.02 38.61 12.98
N LEU A 1005 -53.01 39.49 13.03
CA LEU A 1005 -53.20 40.92 13.14
C LEU A 1005 -53.62 41.51 11.79
N LYS A 1006 -54.83 42.10 11.72
CA LYS A 1006 -55.30 42.83 10.53
C LYS A 1006 -55.09 44.33 10.73
N GLY A 1007 -54.11 44.88 10.02
CA GLY A 1007 -53.78 46.31 9.99
C GLY A 1007 -52.28 46.53 9.82
N THR A 1008 -51.87 47.76 9.52
CA THR A 1008 -50.46 48.17 9.58
C THR A 1008 -50.13 48.66 10.98
N LEU A 1009 -49.15 48.02 11.63
CA LEU A 1009 -48.58 48.51 12.88
C LEU A 1009 -47.95 49.91 12.68
N PRO A 1010 -47.98 50.78 13.72
CA PRO A 1010 -47.33 52.08 13.64
C PRO A 1010 -45.81 51.92 13.44
N PRO A 1011 -45.13 52.90 12.80
CA PRO A 1011 -43.68 52.88 12.69
C PRO A 1011 -43.01 52.80 14.06
N TRP A 1012 -42.02 51.93 14.18
CA TRP A 1012 -41.26 51.80 15.41
C TRP A 1012 -40.22 52.91 15.52
N PRO A 1013 -39.94 53.37 16.75
CA PRO A 1013 -38.90 54.36 16.99
C PRO A 1013 -37.51 53.79 16.68
N GLU A 1014 -36.50 54.66 16.66
CA GLU A 1014 -35.11 54.22 16.63
C GLU A 1014 -34.79 53.46 17.93
N ILE A 1015 -34.15 52.31 17.84
CA ILE A 1015 -33.73 51.46 18.95
C ILE A 1015 -32.21 51.28 18.87
N THR A 1016 -31.50 51.49 19.97
CA THR A 1016 -30.05 51.27 20.04
C THR A 1016 -29.72 50.14 21.01
N VAL A 1017 -28.91 49.18 20.57
CA VAL A 1017 -28.41 48.04 21.37
C VAL A 1017 -26.89 48.15 21.50
N TRP A 1018 -26.40 48.11 22.75
CA TRP A 1018 -24.98 48.34 23.09
C TRP A 1018 -24.22 47.04 23.40
N VAL A 1019 -22.89 47.12 23.51
CA VAL A 1019 -21.97 45.96 23.65
C VAL A 1019 -21.72 45.61 25.13
N ASP A 1020 -22.18 46.39 26.11
CA ASP A 1020 -21.84 46.25 27.52
C ASP A 1020 -23.01 45.76 28.40
N GLY A 1021 -23.12 44.43 28.56
CA GLY A 1021 -24.07 43.72 29.44
C GLY A 1021 -23.92 43.94 30.96
N SER A 1022 -23.41 45.08 31.40
CA SER A 1022 -23.25 45.41 32.83
C SER A 1022 -24.08 46.60 33.31
N SER A 1023 -24.98 47.13 32.46
CA SER A 1023 -25.92 48.17 32.85
C SER A 1023 -27.35 47.74 32.50
N LYS A 1024 -28.31 48.02 33.40
CA LYS A 1024 -29.74 47.65 33.29
C LYS A 1024 -30.50 48.30 32.13
N ASP A 1025 -29.81 48.71 31.07
CA ASP A 1025 -30.36 49.40 29.90
C ASP A 1025 -29.62 48.95 28.61
N ALA A 1026 -29.43 47.64 28.40
CA ALA A 1026 -28.78 47.08 27.21
C ALA A 1026 -29.46 47.52 25.88
N VAL A 1027 -30.75 47.87 25.95
CA VAL A 1027 -31.52 48.49 24.86
C VAL A 1027 -31.99 49.89 25.27
N THR A 1028 -31.49 50.93 24.59
CA THR A 1028 -31.95 52.31 24.83
C THR A 1028 -33.15 52.64 23.94
N LEU A 1029 -34.34 52.70 24.54
CA LEU A 1029 -35.56 53.19 23.88
C LEU A 1029 -35.74 54.70 24.09
N PRO A 1030 -36.08 55.49 23.06
CA PRO A 1030 -36.28 56.92 23.20
C PRO A 1030 -37.53 57.21 24.04
N GLY A 1031 -37.35 57.91 25.16
CA GLY A 1031 -38.47 58.47 25.93
C GLY A 1031 -38.54 58.14 27.43
N LYS A 1032 -37.41 58.01 28.15
CA LYS A 1032 -37.38 58.08 29.63
C LYS A 1032 -37.95 59.44 30.13
N LYS A 1033 -39.28 59.58 30.15
CA LYS A 1033 -40.04 60.59 30.88
C LYS A 1033 -41.51 60.14 31.02
N LYS A 1034 -41.91 59.95 32.28
CA LYS A 1034 -43.27 59.71 32.80
C LYS A 1034 -44.38 60.36 31.98
N ILE A 1035 -45.37 59.57 31.56
CA ILE A 1035 -46.72 60.05 31.24
C ILE A 1035 -47.72 59.34 32.15
N LYS A 1036 -48.51 60.14 32.87
CA LYS A 1036 -49.57 59.75 33.80
C LYS A 1036 -50.81 59.27 33.03
N SER A 1037 -51.35 58.13 33.45
CA SER A 1037 -52.76 57.70 33.46
C SER A 1037 -53.74 58.27 32.41
N ALA A 1038 -54.35 57.40 31.59
CA ALA A 1038 -55.76 57.49 31.21
C ALA A 1038 -56.33 56.14 30.71
N GLN A 1039 -57.18 55.56 31.57
CA GLN A 1039 -58.41 54.79 31.32
C GLN A 1039 -58.61 53.98 30.01
N ALA A 1040 -58.73 52.66 30.23
CA ALA A 1040 -59.86 51.79 29.85
C ALA A 1040 -60.59 52.02 28.51
N ILE A 1041 -60.47 51.03 27.63
CA ILE A 1041 -61.61 50.54 26.83
C ILE A 1041 -61.79 49.06 27.17
N LYS A 1042 -62.76 48.77 28.05
CA LYS A 1042 -63.51 47.52 28.04
C LYS A 1042 -64.66 47.73 27.06
N GLY A 1043 -64.82 46.86 26.06
CA GLY A 1043 -66.02 46.86 25.22
C GLY A 1043 -65.88 46.07 23.92
N SER A 1044 -66.37 44.83 23.96
CA SER A 1044 -67.18 44.11 22.96
C SER A 1044 -66.79 44.09 21.47
N ASP A 1045 -66.72 42.85 20.97
CA ASP A 1045 -67.01 42.38 19.62
C ASP A 1045 -65.98 42.57 18.49
N SER A 1046 -65.40 41.43 18.11
CA SER A 1046 -64.91 41.04 16.77
C SER A 1046 -63.73 41.80 16.15
N CYS A 1047 -62.53 41.23 16.26
CA CYS A 1047 -61.76 40.61 15.17
C CYS A 1047 -60.49 39.95 15.72
#